data_AF-A0A6Q2YQ88-F1
#
_entry.id   AF-A0A6Q2YQ88-F1
#
_cell.length_a   1.000
_cell.length_b   1.000
_cell.length_c   1.000
_cell.angle_alpha   90.00
_cell.angle_beta   90.00
_cell.angle_gamma   90.00
#
_symmetry.space_group_name_H-M   'P 1'
#
loop_
_entity.id
_entity.type
_entity.pdbx_description
1 polymer ?
#
loop_
_entity_poly.entity_id
_entity_poly.type
_entity_poly.pdbx_seq_one_letter_code
_entity_poly.pdbx_strand_id
1 'polypeptide(L)'
;MEQDSLITLINKAVEKTKKNPDRLSVERIYQKKTQLEHILLRPDTYIGSVEPVTQQMWVFDEDVGMTCRDVTFVPGLYKIFDEILVNAADNKQRDKTMSCIKVNIDPENNTISVWNNGKGIPVVEHKVEKVYVPALIFGQLLTSSNYDDDQKKVTGGRNGYGAKLCNIFSNKFTVETACKQSKKTFRQTWYDNMGRAGESKIKPFDGDEFTCITFQPDLTKFKMQTLDKDTIAIMTRRAYDIAGSTKGVRVFLNGKRLPVTSFRSYVDLYLKDKVDELGTPLTVVHETVNDRWEVCITMSEKGFQQVSFVNSIATTKGGRHTDYVADQVTAKLIEVVKKKNKAGVVVKPFQVKNHIWLFVNCLIENPTFDSQTKENMTLQQKSFGSTCPLSDKFIKQATSCGIVESIMNWVKFKAQTQLNKKCSAVKHTKIKGVPKLDDANDAGGKNSSGCTLILTEGDSAKTLAVSGLGVVGRDRYGVFPLRGKMLNVREASHKQIMDNAEINNIIKILGLQYKKNYSDPDSLKSLRYGKLMIMTDQDQDGSHIKGLLINFIHHNWPSLLRHNFLEEFITPIIKATNKKQELPFYSIPEFTEWKDKQPNIKCWKIKYYKGLGTSTSKEAKEYFSDMQRHRIPFKYAGPADDEAITLAFSKKKIEERKEWLTNFMVNRRQRREHNLPEDYLYGQATKSLSYNEFVNKELVLFSNSDNERSIPCLVDGLKPGQRKVLFCCFKRNDKREVKVAQLAGSVAEMSAYHHGEVRPNGYLGNVVKTFNIP
;
A
#
# COMPACT_ATOMS: atom_id res chain seq x y z
N MET A 1 -50.60 -18.13 -73.98
CA MET A 1 -50.05 -17.88 -75.34
C MET A 1 -49.36 -16.53 -75.29
N GLU A 2 -48.14 -16.47 -75.83
CA GLU A 2 -47.12 -15.42 -75.60
C GLU A 2 -46.40 -15.46 -74.23
N GLN A 3 -45.88 -16.64 -73.86
CA GLN A 3 -44.70 -16.72 -72.99
C GLN A 3 -43.87 -18.01 -73.16
N ASP A 4 -44.10 -18.77 -74.24
CA ASP A 4 -43.42 -20.06 -74.48
C ASP A 4 -42.37 -20.01 -75.61
N SER A 5 -42.16 -18.86 -76.26
CA SER A 5 -41.18 -18.72 -77.35
C SER A 5 -39.80 -18.20 -76.91
N LEU A 6 -39.62 -17.87 -75.63
CA LEU A 6 -38.32 -17.36 -75.11
C LEU A 6 -37.46 -18.44 -74.43
N ILE A 7 -38.01 -19.64 -74.17
CA ILE A 7 -37.33 -20.70 -73.41
C ILE A 7 -36.49 -21.62 -74.31
N THR A 8 -36.67 -21.57 -75.63
CA THR A 8 -35.99 -22.50 -76.56
C THR A 8 -34.69 -21.94 -77.16
N LEU A 9 -34.39 -20.63 -77.01
CA LEU A 9 -33.16 -20.03 -77.57
C LEU A 9 -31.97 -19.85 -76.61
N ILE A 10 -32.13 -20.15 -75.32
CA ILE A 10 -31.03 -20.07 -74.31
C ILE A 10 -30.41 -21.46 -74.02
N ASN A 11 -30.91 -22.54 -74.63
CA ASN A 11 -30.40 -23.90 -74.41
C ASN A 11 -29.33 -24.39 -75.41
N LYS A 12 -28.68 -23.48 -76.15
CA LYS A 12 -27.60 -23.83 -77.10
C LYS A 12 -26.42 -22.84 -77.05
N ALA A 13 -25.84 -22.62 -75.87
CA ALA A 13 -24.44 -22.17 -75.71
C ALA A 13 -24.04 -22.16 -74.23
N VAL A 14 -23.90 -23.33 -73.60
CA VAL A 14 -22.99 -23.46 -72.45
C VAL A 14 -22.18 -24.73 -72.66
N GLU A 15 -21.07 -24.54 -73.38
CA GLU A 15 -19.98 -25.48 -73.44
C GLU A 15 -19.41 -25.75 -72.04
N LYS A 16 -19.03 -27.01 -71.86
CA LYS A 16 -18.20 -27.59 -70.81
C LYS A 16 -17.18 -26.63 -70.18
N THR A 17 -17.56 -25.97 -69.08
CA THR A 17 -16.58 -25.50 -68.09
C THR A 17 -16.51 -26.48 -66.93
N LYS A 18 -15.31 -27.06 -66.74
CA LYS A 18 -14.92 -27.88 -65.59
C LYS A 18 -15.47 -27.27 -64.29
N LYS A 19 -16.32 -28.01 -63.57
CA LYS A 19 -16.78 -27.66 -62.22
C LYS A 19 -15.55 -27.55 -61.32
N ASN A 20 -15.16 -26.32 -61.00
CA ASN A 20 -14.28 -26.05 -59.88
C ASN A 20 -15.15 -26.15 -58.61
N PRO A 21 -14.88 -27.05 -57.64
CA PRO A 21 -15.74 -27.26 -56.48
C PRO A 21 -15.92 -26.00 -55.59
N ASP A 22 -15.05 -25.00 -55.75
CA ASP A 22 -14.95 -23.84 -54.86
C ASP A 22 -15.63 -22.55 -55.34
N ARG A 23 -16.31 -22.53 -56.50
CA ARG A 23 -17.12 -21.36 -56.92
C ARG A 23 -18.58 -21.52 -56.49
N LEU A 24 -18.90 -21.02 -55.29
CA LEU A 24 -20.28 -20.87 -54.82
C LEU A 24 -21.05 -19.89 -55.73
N SER A 25 -22.32 -20.18 -56.04
CA SER A 25 -23.18 -19.25 -56.78
C SER A 25 -23.47 -18.00 -55.95
N VAL A 26 -23.81 -16.89 -56.61
CA VAL A 26 -24.09 -15.60 -55.97
C VAL A 26 -25.17 -15.72 -54.89
N GLU A 27 -26.21 -16.53 -55.14
CA GLU A 27 -27.32 -16.81 -54.21
C GLU A 27 -26.88 -17.64 -52.99
N ARG A 28 -25.83 -18.46 -53.13
CA ARG A 28 -25.24 -19.18 -51.99
C ARG A 28 -24.34 -18.27 -51.16
N ILE A 29 -23.74 -17.25 -51.76
CA ILE A 29 -22.87 -16.27 -51.07
C ILE A 29 -23.71 -15.25 -50.30
N TYR A 30 -24.75 -14.67 -50.92
CA TYR A 30 -25.60 -13.63 -50.31
C TYR A 30 -26.94 -14.21 -49.88
N GLN A 31 -27.09 -14.48 -48.58
CA GLN A 31 -28.28 -15.11 -48.01
C GLN A 31 -29.07 -14.14 -47.12
N LYS A 32 -30.39 -14.10 -47.27
CA LYS A 32 -31.30 -13.45 -46.31
C LYS A 32 -31.80 -14.50 -45.32
N LYS A 33 -31.71 -14.21 -44.02
CA LYS A 33 -32.22 -15.08 -42.94
C LYS A 33 -33.40 -14.41 -42.24
N THR A 34 -34.33 -15.20 -41.75
CA THR A 34 -35.35 -14.73 -40.80
C THR A 34 -34.70 -14.38 -39.46
N GLN A 35 -35.40 -13.62 -38.62
CA GLN A 35 -34.86 -13.25 -37.30
C GLN A 35 -34.61 -14.49 -36.42
N LEU A 36 -35.49 -15.48 -36.47
CA LEU A 36 -35.34 -16.75 -35.73
C LEU A 36 -34.12 -17.54 -36.21
N GLU A 37 -33.94 -17.67 -37.53
CA GLU A 37 -32.76 -18.32 -38.11
C GLU A 37 -31.47 -17.59 -37.75
N HIS A 38 -31.49 -16.25 -37.75
CA HIS A 38 -30.33 -15.46 -37.36
C HIS A 38 -29.95 -15.67 -35.90
N ILE A 39 -30.92 -15.70 -34.97
CA ILE A 39 -30.68 -15.98 -33.55
C ILE A 39 -30.02 -17.35 -33.36
N LEU A 40 -30.51 -18.37 -34.07
CA LEU A 40 -29.96 -19.73 -33.99
C LEU A 40 -28.57 -19.84 -34.66
N LEU A 41 -28.32 -19.08 -35.73
CA LEU A 41 -27.05 -19.09 -36.45
C LEU A 41 -25.97 -18.26 -35.73
N ARG A 42 -26.36 -17.18 -35.05
CA ARG A 42 -25.48 -16.21 -34.38
C ARG A 42 -25.97 -15.94 -32.95
N PRO A 43 -25.89 -16.94 -32.05
CA PRO A 43 -26.37 -16.83 -30.68
C PRO A 43 -25.64 -15.77 -29.84
N ASP A 44 -24.36 -15.50 -30.15
CA ASP A 44 -23.46 -14.66 -29.36
C ASP A 44 -24.01 -13.27 -29.03
N THR A 45 -24.70 -12.64 -29.98
CA THR A 45 -25.27 -11.29 -29.81
C THR A 45 -26.53 -11.26 -28.96
N TYR A 46 -27.15 -12.43 -28.71
CA TYR A 46 -28.44 -12.54 -28.01
C TYR A 46 -28.31 -13.17 -26.62
N ILE A 47 -27.61 -14.29 -26.52
CA ILE A 47 -27.46 -15.04 -25.25
C ILE A 47 -26.00 -15.13 -24.79
N GLY A 48 -25.05 -14.68 -25.60
CA GLY A 48 -23.63 -14.92 -25.39
C GLY A 48 -23.16 -16.23 -26.05
N SER A 49 -21.88 -16.57 -25.83
CA SER A 49 -21.24 -17.72 -26.45
C SER A 49 -21.96 -19.03 -26.15
N VAL A 50 -22.11 -19.87 -27.18
CA VAL A 50 -22.54 -21.28 -27.06
C VAL A 50 -21.36 -22.25 -26.92
N GLU A 51 -20.14 -21.74 -26.96
CA GLU A 51 -18.93 -22.51 -26.68
C GLU A 51 -18.69 -22.62 -25.17
N PRO A 52 -18.18 -23.76 -24.68
CA PRO A 52 -17.76 -23.89 -23.29
C PRO A 52 -16.57 -22.95 -23.02
N VAL A 53 -16.65 -22.23 -21.91
CA VAL A 53 -15.60 -21.32 -21.44
C VAL A 53 -15.22 -21.72 -20.02
N THR A 54 -13.91 -21.79 -19.77
CA THR A 54 -13.35 -21.97 -18.42
C THR A 54 -12.94 -20.61 -17.86
N GLN A 55 -13.52 -20.24 -16.72
CA GLN A 55 -13.13 -19.01 -16.01
C GLN A 55 -13.27 -19.19 -14.50
N GLN A 56 -12.46 -18.44 -13.76
CA GLN A 56 -12.55 -18.40 -12.31
C GLN A 56 -13.82 -17.65 -11.89
N MET A 57 -14.74 -18.34 -11.22
CA MET A 57 -16.02 -17.78 -10.78
C MET A 57 -16.34 -18.20 -9.36
N TRP A 58 -17.13 -17.37 -8.69
CA TRP A 58 -17.87 -17.82 -7.52
C TRP A 58 -18.93 -18.83 -7.93
N VAL A 59 -19.06 -19.92 -7.20
CA VAL A 59 -20.09 -20.96 -7.32
C VAL A 59 -20.54 -21.40 -5.95
N PHE A 60 -21.66 -22.12 -5.89
CA PHE A 60 -22.15 -22.72 -4.66
C PHE A 60 -22.12 -24.24 -4.82
N ASP A 61 -21.15 -24.87 -4.18
CA ASP A 61 -21.05 -26.33 -4.08
C ASP A 61 -21.70 -26.74 -2.74
N GLU A 62 -22.59 -27.76 -2.73
CA GLU A 62 -23.36 -28.08 -1.52
C GLU A 62 -22.49 -28.48 -0.31
N ASP A 63 -21.36 -29.15 -0.57
CA ASP A 63 -20.45 -29.64 0.47
C ASP A 63 -19.53 -28.54 1.02
N VAL A 64 -19.20 -27.53 0.21
CA VAL A 64 -18.19 -26.49 0.53
C VAL A 64 -18.84 -25.15 0.87
N GLY A 65 -19.97 -24.84 0.24
CA GLY A 65 -20.61 -23.53 0.25
C GLY A 65 -20.13 -22.62 -0.88
N MET A 66 -20.17 -21.31 -0.64
CA MET A 66 -19.75 -20.30 -1.63
C MET A 66 -18.22 -20.34 -1.80
N THR A 67 -17.75 -20.71 -2.97
CA THR A 67 -16.32 -20.87 -3.27
C THR A 67 -15.95 -20.28 -4.62
N CYS A 68 -14.70 -19.85 -4.77
CA CYS A 68 -14.18 -19.28 -6.01
C CYS A 68 -13.18 -20.26 -6.63
N ARG A 69 -13.55 -20.86 -7.76
CA ARG A 69 -12.75 -21.88 -8.47
C ARG A 69 -12.89 -21.73 -9.98
N ASP A 70 -12.05 -22.43 -10.72
CA ASP A 70 -12.23 -22.55 -12.18
C ASP A 70 -13.47 -23.40 -12.46
N VAL A 71 -14.30 -22.91 -13.37
CA VAL A 71 -15.57 -23.53 -13.75
C VAL A 71 -15.69 -23.51 -15.26
N THR A 72 -16.03 -24.65 -15.85
CA THR A 72 -16.29 -24.76 -17.28
C THR A 72 -17.80 -24.79 -17.50
N PHE A 73 -18.33 -23.79 -18.20
CA PHE A 73 -19.76 -23.68 -18.46
C PHE A 73 -20.01 -23.01 -19.80
N VAL A 74 -21.26 -23.09 -20.29
CA VAL A 74 -21.68 -22.44 -21.53
C VAL A 74 -22.44 -21.14 -21.20
N PRO A 75 -21.88 -19.95 -21.52
CA PRO A 75 -22.50 -18.67 -21.19
C PRO A 75 -23.94 -18.51 -21.69
N GLY A 76 -24.23 -18.98 -22.91
CA GLY A 76 -25.57 -18.97 -23.49
C GLY A 76 -26.60 -19.72 -22.67
N LEU A 77 -26.25 -20.91 -22.17
CA LEU A 77 -27.12 -21.74 -21.33
C LEU A 77 -27.39 -21.06 -19.98
N TYR A 78 -26.34 -20.55 -19.34
CA TYR A 78 -26.48 -19.78 -18.12
C TYR A 78 -27.39 -18.56 -18.31
N LYS A 79 -27.25 -17.87 -19.46
CA LYS A 79 -28.01 -16.66 -19.74
C LYS A 79 -29.50 -16.90 -19.93
N ILE A 80 -29.89 -17.97 -20.64
CA ILE A 80 -31.33 -18.27 -20.81
C ILE A 80 -32.00 -18.62 -19.48
N PHE A 81 -31.28 -19.27 -18.56
CA PHE A 81 -31.74 -19.52 -17.20
C PHE A 81 -31.88 -18.23 -16.39
N ASP A 82 -30.84 -17.38 -16.44
CA ASP A 82 -30.83 -16.07 -15.76
C ASP A 82 -32.01 -15.18 -16.20
N GLU A 83 -32.34 -15.14 -17.49
CA GLU A 83 -33.46 -14.33 -17.99
C GLU A 83 -34.82 -14.79 -17.41
N ILE A 84 -35.03 -16.09 -17.19
CA ILE A 84 -36.26 -16.57 -16.54
C ILE A 84 -36.28 -16.20 -15.05
N LEU A 85 -35.15 -16.34 -14.35
CA LEU A 85 -35.03 -15.94 -12.95
C LEU A 85 -35.25 -14.44 -12.73
N VAL A 86 -34.67 -13.61 -13.59
CA VAL A 86 -34.83 -12.15 -13.54
C VAL A 86 -36.29 -11.77 -13.79
N ASN A 87 -36.98 -12.43 -14.73
CA ASN A 87 -38.41 -12.19 -14.95
C ASN A 87 -39.26 -12.55 -13.72
N ALA A 88 -38.93 -13.65 -13.02
CA ALA A 88 -39.60 -14.00 -11.77
C ALA A 88 -39.33 -12.97 -10.66
N ALA A 89 -38.09 -12.48 -10.55
CA ALA A 89 -37.73 -11.42 -9.58
C ALA A 89 -38.39 -10.08 -9.90
N ASP A 90 -38.48 -9.71 -11.19
CA ASP A 90 -39.18 -8.51 -11.67
C ASP A 90 -40.65 -8.48 -11.24
N ASN A 91 -41.27 -9.65 -11.07
CA ASN A 91 -42.65 -9.71 -10.59
C ASN A 91 -42.80 -9.17 -9.16
N LYS A 92 -41.74 -9.15 -8.34
CA LYS A 92 -41.75 -8.46 -7.03
C LYS A 92 -41.98 -6.96 -7.16
N GLN A 93 -41.45 -6.36 -8.23
CA GLN A 93 -41.60 -4.92 -8.48
C GLN A 93 -43.00 -4.61 -9.02
N ARG A 94 -43.60 -5.54 -9.79
CA ARG A 94 -44.96 -5.42 -10.31
C ARG A 94 -46.02 -5.69 -9.25
N ASP A 95 -45.74 -6.64 -8.37
CA ASP A 95 -46.59 -7.08 -7.27
C ASP A 95 -45.79 -7.17 -5.97
N LYS A 96 -45.97 -6.15 -5.12
CA LYS A 96 -45.32 -6.07 -3.81
C LYS A 96 -45.70 -7.22 -2.88
N THR A 97 -46.81 -7.95 -3.14
CA THR A 97 -47.26 -9.07 -2.32
C THR A 97 -46.55 -10.39 -2.64
N MET A 98 -45.82 -10.47 -3.76
CA MET A 98 -45.01 -11.64 -4.10
C MET A 98 -44.01 -11.96 -2.99
N SER A 99 -43.92 -13.22 -2.60
CA SER A 99 -43.16 -13.66 -1.41
C SER A 99 -42.39 -14.97 -1.58
N CYS A 100 -42.51 -15.62 -2.74
CA CYS A 100 -41.93 -16.94 -2.98
C CYS A 100 -41.51 -17.13 -4.44
N ILE A 101 -40.28 -17.61 -4.64
CA ILE A 101 -39.76 -18.15 -5.90
C ILE A 101 -39.30 -19.58 -5.62
N LYS A 102 -39.61 -20.52 -6.53
CA LYS A 102 -39.13 -21.90 -6.49
C LYS A 102 -38.39 -22.20 -7.77
N VAL A 103 -37.18 -22.71 -7.64
CA VAL A 103 -36.32 -23.13 -8.74
C VAL A 103 -36.13 -24.62 -8.60
N ASN A 104 -36.47 -25.39 -9.64
CA ASN A 104 -36.12 -26.80 -9.70
C ASN A 104 -35.21 -27.04 -10.89
N ILE A 105 -34.11 -27.74 -10.65
CA ILE A 105 -33.13 -28.17 -11.65
C ILE A 105 -33.09 -29.69 -11.54
N ASP A 106 -33.51 -30.35 -12.62
CA ASP A 106 -33.54 -31.79 -12.77
C ASP A 106 -32.49 -32.20 -13.81
N PRO A 107 -31.31 -32.66 -13.36
CA PRO A 107 -30.22 -33.07 -14.25
C PRO A 107 -30.52 -34.37 -15.01
N GLU A 108 -31.37 -35.25 -14.45
CA GLU A 108 -31.69 -36.54 -15.08
C GLU A 108 -32.52 -36.32 -16.34
N ASN A 109 -33.49 -35.39 -16.28
CA ASN A 109 -34.35 -35.04 -17.41
C ASN A 109 -33.90 -33.78 -18.16
N ASN A 110 -32.76 -33.19 -17.78
CA ASN A 110 -32.27 -31.89 -18.27
C ASN A 110 -33.36 -30.81 -18.26
N THR A 111 -34.19 -30.78 -17.21
CA THR A 111 -35.35 -29.90 -17.14
C THR A 111 -35.17 -28.88 -16.03
N ILE A 112 -35.53 -27.63 -16.30
CA ILE A 112 -35.46 -26.53 -15.35
C ILE A 112 -36.84 -25.89 -15.22
N SER A 113 -37.29 -25.65 -14.00
CA SER A 113 -38.55 -24.94 -13.73
C SER A 113 -38.33 -23.77 -12.78
N VAL A 114 -38.89 -22.62 -13.12
CA VAL A 114 -38.92 -21.43 -12.26
C VAL A 114 -40.38 -21.05 -12.03
N TRP A 115 -40.80 -21.09 -10.78
CA TRP A 115 -42.14 -20.76 -10.33
C TRP A 115 -42.08 -19.54 -9.41
N ASN A 116 -43.02 -18.61 -9.54
CA ASN A 116 -43.22 -17.52 -8.60
C ASN A 116 -44.69 -17.34 -8.26
N ASN A 117 -44.98 -16.95 -7.02
CA ASN A 117 -46.32 -16.50 -6.64
C ASN A 117 -46.52 -15.02 -7.01
N GLY A 118 -47.64 -14.46 -6.56
CA GLY A 118 -48.03 -13.10 -6.88
C GLY A 118 -48.75 -13.03 -8.22
N LYS A 119 -49.03 -11.80 -8.67
CA LYS A 119 -49.86 -11.53 -9.83
C LYS A 119 -49.44 -12.36 -11.05
N GLY A 120 -50.39 -13.10 -11.60
CA GLY A 120 -50.20 -13.93 -12.79
C GLY A 120 -50.27 -13.11 -14.08
N ILE A 121 -50.08 -13.78 -15.22
CA ILE A 121 -50.18 -13.13 -16.53
C ILE A 121 -51.64 -13.13 -16.98
N PRO A 122 -52.19 -11.99 -17.44
CA PRO A 122 -53.58 -11.92 -17.89
C PRO A 122 -53.91 -12.96 -18.96
N VAL A 123 -54.87 -13.86 -18.70
CA VAL A 123 -55.31 -14.87 -19.68
C VAL A 123 -56.46 -14.29 -20.52
N VAL A 124 -56.12 -13.31 -21.34
CA VAL A 124 -57.04 -12.61 -22.24
C VAL A 124 -56.48 -12.62 -23.66
N GLU A 125 -57.37 -12.60 -24.65
CA GLU A 125 -56.98 -12.49 -26.05
C GLU A 125 -56.56 -11.06 -26.36
N HIS A 126 -55.41 -10.89 -27.01
CA HIS A 126 -54.92 -9.60 -27.42
C HIS A 126 -55.69 -9.11 -28.66
N LYS A 127 -56.30 -7.91 -28.57
CA LYS A 127 -57.25 -7.42 -29.58
C LYS A 127 -56.65 -7.29 -30.99
N VAL A 128 -55.36 -6.96 -31.09
CA VAL A 128 -54.62 -6.76 -32.35
C VAL A 128 -54.04 -8.08 -32.84
N GLU A 129 -53.09 -8.65 -32.09
CA GLU A 129 -52.40 -9.92 -32.43
C GLU A 129 -53.27 -11.20 -32.44
N LYS A 130 -54.53 -11.17 -32.01
CA LYS A 130 -55.47 -12.32 -32.02
C LYS A 130 -54.95 -13.62 -31.38
N VAL A 131 -54.10 -13.47 -30.37
CA VAL A 131 -53.57 -14.57 -29.56
C VAL A 131 -53.67 -14.23 -28.08
N TYR A 132 -53.68 -15.23 -27.21
CA TYR A 132 -53.67 -14.99 -25.76
C TYR A 132 -52.38 -14.28 -25.33
N VAL A 133 -52.47 -13.34 -24.39
CA VAL A 133 -51.31 -12.56 -23.90
C VAL A 133 -50.13 -13.45 -23.46
N PRO A 134 -50.31 -14.57 -22.72
CA PRO A 134 -49.21 -15.48 -22.41
C PRO A 134 -48.58 -16.11 -23.67
N ALA A 135 -49.39 -16.48 -24.66
CA ALA A 135 -48.90 -17.03 -25.94
C ALA A 135 -48.10 -15.97 -26.72
N LEU A 136 -48.56 -14.72 -26.70
CA LEU A 136 -47.91 -13.58 -27.34
C LEU A 136 -46.51 -13.33 -26.73
N ILE A 137 -46.44 -13.11 -25.41
CA ILE A 137 -45.23 -12.59 -24.77
C ILE A 137 -44.11 -13.62 -24.62
N PHE A 138 -44.41 -14.92 -24.81
CA PHE A 138 -43.46 -16.03 -24.76
C PHE A 138 -43.26 -16.76 -26.10
N GLY A 139 -44.18 -16.60 -27.06
CA GLY A 139 -44.13 -17.27 -28.36
C GLY A 139 -43.79 -16.36 -29.54
N GLN A 140 -43.76 -15.03 -29.35
CA GLN A 140 -43.40 -14.08 -30.40
C GLN A 140 -42.23 -13.19 -29.95
N LEU A 141 -41.27 -12.98 -30.85
CA LEU A 141 -40.16 -12.05 -30.63
C LEU A 141 -40.67 -10.61 -30.58
N LEU A 142 -39.87 -9.70 -29.99
CA LEU A 142 -40.18 -8.26 -29.92
C LEU A 142 -41.47 -7.91 -29.17
N THR A 143 -41.82 -8.71 -28.15
CA THR A 143 -42.96 -8.44 -27.25
C THR A 143 -42.46 -8.13 -25.84
N SER A 144 -42.88 -7.00 -25.26
CA SER A 144 -42.50 -6.56 -23.92
C SER A 144 -43.55 -5.62 -23.32
N SER A 145 -43.69 -5.62 -21.99
CA SER A 145 -44.41 -4.57 -21.25
C SER A 145 -43.56 -3.29 -21.05
N ASN A 146 -42.30 -3.31 -21.49
CA ASN A 146 -41.28 -2.33 -21.14
C ASN A 146 -40.79 -1.52 -22.36
N TYR A 147 -41.61 -1.36 -23.40
CA TYR A 147 -41.27 -0.50 -24.56
C TYR A 147 -41.56 0.99 -24.36
N ASP A 148 -42.47 1.31 -23.44
CA ASP A 148 -42.70 2.68 -23.00
C ASP A 148 -41.60 3.06 -21.99
N ASP A 149 -40.57 3.74 -22.50
CA ASP A 149 -39.40 4.25 -21.76
C ASP A 149 -39.71 5.57 -21.01
N ASP A 150 -40.85 6.23 -21.29
CA ASP A 150 -41.32 7.40 -20.50
C ASP A 150 -41.73 6.97 -19.09
N GLN A 151 -42.12 5.70 -18.93
CA GLN A 151 -42.30 5.07 -17.63
C GLN A 151 -40.95 4.64 -17.04
N LYS A 152 -40.55 5.32 -15.97
CA LYS A 152 -39.36 4.98 -15.17
C LYS A 152 -39.54 3.64 -14.46
N LYS A 153 -38.95 2.58 -15.02
CA LYS A 153 -39.07 1.20 -14.51
C LYS A 153 -37.75 0.75 -13.88
N VAL A 154 -37.87 0.00 -12.78
CA VAL A 154 -36.76 -0.64 -12.05
C VAL A 154 -36.74 -2.16 -12.28
N THR A 155 -37.15 -2.60 -13.47
CA THR A 155 -37.16 -4.01 -13.88
C THR A 155 -35.90 -4.36 -14.67
N GLY A 156 -35.50 -5.64 -14.66
CA GLY A 156 -34.37 -6.15 -15.43
C GLY A 156 -34.68 -6.45 -16.91
N GLY A 157 -35.95 -6.67 -17.25
CA GLY A 157 -36.40 -6.79 -18.65
C GLY A 157 -36.45 -5.44 -19.36
N ARG A 158 -35.80 -5.31 -20.52
CA ARG A 158 -35.86 -4.07 -21.35
C ARG A 158 -36.20 -4.37 -22.81
N ASN A 159 -35.40 -5.23 -23.43
CA ASN A 159 -35.40 -5.39 -24.88
C ASN A 159 -36.49 -6.33 -25.44
N GLY A 160 -37.26 -7.00 -24.57
CA GLY A 160 -38.35 -7.89 -25.01
C GLY A 160 -37.89 -9.22 -25.63
N TYR A 161 -36.65 -9.66 -25.36
CA TYR A 161 -36.11 -10.91 -25.90
C TYR A 161 -36.04 -12.07 -24.88
N GLY A 162 -35.71 -11.80 -23.62
CA GLY A 162 -35.23 -12.80 -22.63
C GLY A 162 -35.98 -14.13 -22.60
N ALA A 163 -37.28 -14.11 -22.32
CA ALA A 163 -38.04 -15.36 -22.23
C ALA A 163 -38.21 -16.09 -23.57
N LYS A 164 -38.21 -15.36 -24.70
CA LYS A 164 -38.24 -15.98 -26.04
C LYS A 164 -36.90 -16.61 -26.37
N LEU A 165 -35.79 -15.99 -25.98
CA LEU A 165 -34.47 -16.60 -26.17
C LEU A 165 -34.39 -17.93 -25.41
N CYS A 166 -34.93 -18.00 -24.19
CA CYS A 166 -35.06 -19.28 -23.49
C CYS A 166 -35.91 -20.30 -24.28
N ASN A 167 -37.06 -19.89 -24.83
CA ASN A 167 -37.89 -20.75 -25.67
C ASN A 167 -37.17 -21.23 -26.95
N ILE A 168 -36.51 -20.32 -27.67
CA ILE A 168 -35.75 -20.61 -28.91
C ILE A 168 -34.62 -21.61 -28.63
N PHE A 169 -33.93 -21.51 -27.50
CA PHE A 169 -32.84 -22.42 -27.14
C PHE A 169 -33.31 -23.63 -26.30
N SER A 170 -34.59 -23.99 -26.38
CA SER A 170 -35.18 -25.15 -25.69
C SER A 170 -35.82 -26.13 -26.67
N ASN A 171 -35.69 -27.42 -26.38
CA ASN A 171 -36.43 -28.50 -27.06
C ASN A 171 -37.91 -28.47 -26.67
N LYS A 172 -38.19 -28.09 -25.42
CA LYS A 172 -39.53 -27.97 -24.86
C LYS A 172 -39.59 -26.78 -23.92
N PHE A 173 -40.57 -25.90 -24.10
CA PHE A 173 -40.78 -24.72 -23.25
C PHE A 173 -42.26 -24.63 -22.89
N THR A 174 -42.58 -24.68 -21.60
CA THR A 174 -43.95 -24.69 -21.09
C THR A 174 -44.18 -23.47 -20.20
N VAL A 175 -45.27 -22.76 -20.50
CA VAL A 175 -45.77 -21.65 -19.68
C VAL A 175 -47.02 -22.12 -18.98
N GLU A 176 -47.05 -22.00 -17.65
CA GLU A 176 -48.22 -22.22 -16.82
C GLU A 176 -48.47 -20.98 -15.98
N THR A 177 -49.67 -20.41 -16.03
CA THR A 177 -50.01 -19.23 -15.23
C THR A 177 -51.46 -19.26 -14.81
N ALA A 178 -51.72 -18.70 -13.63
CA ALA A 178 -53.06 -18.55 -13.08
C ALA A 178 -53.27 -17.07 -12.73
N CYS A 179 -54.34 -16.48 -13.26
CA CYS A 179 -54.64 -15.07 -13.06
C CYS A 179 -56.04 -14.88 -12.48
N LYS A 180 -56.12 -14.22 -11.32
CA LYS A 180 -57.37 -13.93 -10.60
C LYS A 180 -58.24 -12.95 -11.39
N GLN A 181 -57.63 -11.97 -12.08
CA GLN A 181 -58.35 -10.98 -12.86
C GLN A 181 -59.12 -11.62 -14.03
N SER A 182 -58.51 -12.57 -14.74
CA SER A 182 -59.16 -13.30 -15.83
C SER A 182 -59.93 -14.54 -15.38
N LYS A 183 -59.85 -14.93 -14.09
CA LYS A 183 -60.43 -16.17 -13.50
C LYS A 183 -60.12 -17.42 -14.32
N LYS A 184 -58.90 -17.47 -14.88
CA LYS A 184 -58.46 -18.52 -15.81
C LYS A 184 -57.03 -18.95 -15.50
N THR A 185 -56.78 -20.24 -15.70
CA THR A 185 -55.43 -20.79 -15.87
C THR A 185 -55.12 -20.92 -17.35
N PHE A 186 -53.85 -20.83 -17.68
CA PHE A 186 -53.32 -21.03 -19.02
C PHE A 186 -52.14 -21.97 -18.96
N ARG A 187 -52.10 -22.95 -19.86
CA ARG A 187 -50.96 -23.82 -20.09
C ARG A 187 -50.72 -23.99 -21.58
N GLN A 188 -49.52 -23.67 -22.04
CA GLN A 188 -49.10 -23.93 -23.42
C GLN A 188 -47.64 -24.37 -23.45
N THR A 189 -47.33 -25.30 -24.36
CA THR A 189 -45.99 -25.83 -24.57
C THR A 189 -45.55 -25.57 -26.01
N TRP A 190 -44.34 -25.05 -26.18
CA TRP A 190 -43.64 -24.92 -27.45
C TRP A 190 -42.59 -26.02 -27.57
N TYR A 191 -42.30 -26.40 -28.81
CA TYR A 191 -41.36 -27.44 -29.20
C TYR A 191 -40.42 -26.93 -30.28
N ASP A 192 -39.32 -27.65 -30.48
CA ASP A 192 -38.46 -27.53 -31.66
C ASP A 192 -37.94 -26.09 -31.85
N ASN A 193 -37.29 -25.54 -30.81
CA ASN A 193 -36.71 -24.19 -30.80
C ASN A 193 -37.72 -23.07 -31.09
N MET A 194 -38.93 -23.16 -30.51
CA MET A 194 -40.08 -22.28 -30.78
C MET A 194 -40.67 -22.44 -32.20
N GLY A 195 -40.23 -23.43 -32.98
CA GLY A 195 -40.73 -23.69 -34.33
C GLY A 195 -42.18 -24.21 -34.37
N ARG A 196 -42.66 -24.81 -33.27
CA ARG A 196 -44.02 -25.32 -33.16
C ARG A 196 -44.65 -25.00 -31.81
N ALA A 197 -45.87 -24.48 -31.81
CA ALA A 197 -46.67 -24.26 -30.61
C ALA A 197 -47.71 -25.36 -30.46
N GLY A 198 -47.83 -25.94 -29.26
CA GLY A 198 -48.93 -26.84 -28.90
C GLY A 198 -50.21 -26.07 -28.57
N GLU A 199 -51.31 -26.80 -28.36
CA GLU A 199 -52.60 -26.21 -28.01
C GLU A 199 -52.57 -25.50 -26.65
N SER A 200 -53.21 -24.33 -26.57
CA SER A 200 -53.41 -23.60 -25.32
C SER A 200 -54.53 -24.22 -24.51
N LYS A 201 -54.19 -24.80 -23.35
CA LYS A 201 -55.16 -25.36 -22.40
C LYS A 201 -55.59 -24.26 -21.42
N ILE A 202 -56.86 -23.89 -21.48
CA ILE A 202 -57.45 -22.85 -20.61
C ILE A 202 -58.52 -23.50 -19.73
N LYS A 203 -58.44 -23.27 -18.42
CA LYS A 203 -59.44 -23.77 -17.47
C LYS A 203 -59.91 -22.65 -16.54
N PRO A 204 -61.16 -22.70 -16.02
CA PRO A 204 -61.59 -21.84 -14.92
C PRO A 204 -60.63 -21.93 -13.75
N PHE A 205 -60.45 -20.81 -13.03
CA PHE A 205 -59.52 -20.73 -11.91
C PHE A 205 -60.12 -19.96 -10.75
N ASP A 206 -60.06 -20.57 -9.56
CA ASP A 206 -60.35 -19.98 -8.26
C ASP A 206 -59.29 -20.47 -7.27
N GLY A 207 -58.38 -19.59 -6.87
CA GLY A 207 -57.19 -19.94 -6.10
C GLY A 207 -56.10 -18.87 -6.19
N ASP A 208 -54.88 -19.19 -5.74
CA ASP A 208 -53.75 -18.24 -5.72
C ASP A 208 -52.99 -18.11 -7.03
N GLU A 209 -52.71 -16.86 -7.41
CA GLU A 209 -52.00 -16.54 -8.65
C GLU A 209 -50.56 -17.04 -8.65
N PHE A 210 -50.11 -17.47 -9.82
CA PHE A 210 -48.73 -17.87 -10.04
C PHE A 210 -48.34 -17.79 -11.51
N THR A 211 -47.03 -17.82 -11.74
CA THR A 211 -46.44 -18.10 -13.04
C THR A 211 -45.36 -19.16 -12.86
N CYS A 212 -45.34 -20.14 -13.75
CA CYS A 212 -44.37 -21.22 -13.82
C CYS A 212 -43.86 -21.34 -15.25
N ILE A 213 -42.54 -21.28 -15.40
CA ILE A 213 -41.86 -21.52 -16.67
C ILE A 213 -41.04 -22.78 -16.51
N THR A 214 -41.32 -23.79 -17.32
CA THR A 214 -40.58 -25.05 -17.36
C THR A 214 -39.96 -25.22 -18.74
N PHE A 215 -38.64 -25.39 -18.80
CA PHE A 215 -37.93 -25.54 -20.06
C PHE A 215 -36.91 -26.67 -20.02
N GLN A 216 -36.75 -27.33 -21.15
CA GLN A 216 -35.74 -28.35 -21.40
C GLN A 216 -34.77 -27.75 -22.44
N PRO A 217 -33.58 -27.28 -22.03
CA PRO A 217 -32.63 -26.67 -22.95
C PRO A 217 -32.26 -27.62 -24.09
N ASP A 218 -32.07 -27.07 -25.28
CA ASP A 218 -31.51 -27.81 -26.40
C ASP A 218 -29.99 -27.91 -26.23
N LEU A 219 -29.55 -28.86 -25.40
CA LEU A 219 -28.15 -29.03 -25.03
C LEU A 219 -27.24 -29.30 -26.24
N THR A 220 -27.78 -29.81 -27.35
CA THR A 220 -27.00 -30.02 -28.57
C THR A 220 -26.49 -28.70 -29.14
N LYS A 221 -27.29 -27.62 -29.07
CA LYS A 221 -26.88 -26.26 -29.47
C LYS A 221 -25.84 -25.65 -28.54
N PHE A 222 -25.74 -26.15 -27.31
CA PHE A 222 -24.74 -25.76 -26.32
C PHE A 222 -23.55 -26.72 -26.27
N LYS A 223 -23.46 -27.70 -27.19
CA LYS A 223 -22.40 -28.72 -27.21
C LYS A 223 -22.30 -29.53 -25.91
N MET A 224 -23.44 -29.76 -25.27
CA MET A 224 -23.57 -30.50 -24.01
C MET A 224 -24.47 -31.72 -24.20
N GLN A 225 -24.30 -32.73 -23.35
CA GLN A 225 -25.17 -33.92 -23.30
C GLN A 225 -26.09 -33.91 -22.08
N THR A 226 -25.58 -33.40 -20.95
CA THR A 226 -26.29 -33.29 -19.68
C THR A 226 -25.98 -31.96 -19.02
N LEU A 227 -26.80 -31.55 -18.06
CA LEU A 227 -26.46 -30.46 -17.13
C LEU A 227 -25.34 -30.96 -16.19
N ASP A 228 -24.10 -30.64 -16.53
CA ASP A 228 -22.93 -31.03 -15.74
C ASP A 228 -22.88 -30.33 -14.36
N LYS A 229 -22.00 -30.82 -13.50
CA LYS A 229 -21.85 -30.33 -12.11
C LYS A 229 -21.50 -28.85 -12.05
N ASP A 230 -20.66 -28.37 -12.97
CA ASP A 230 -20.21 -26.97 -13.03
C ASP A 230 -21.35 -26.02 -13.40
N THR A 231 -22.15 -26.41 -14.39
CA THR A 231 -23.36 -25.71 -14.80
C THR A 231 -24.37 -25.65 -13.66
N ILE A 232 -24.61 -26.78 -12.98
CA ILE A 232 -25.48 -26.83 -11.80
C ILE A 232 -24.95 -25.91 -10.70
N ALA A 233 -23.65 -25.92 -10.40
CA ALA A 233 -23.07 -25.09 -9.34
C ALA A 233 -23.28 -23.58 -9.59
N ILE A 234 -23.13 -23.14 -10.85
CA ILE A 234 -23.40 -21.74 -11.24
C ILE A 234 -24.91 -21.43 -11.16
N MET A 235 -25.78 -22.32 -11.62
CA MET A 235 -27.24 -22.11 -11.55
C MET A 235 -27.73 -22.08 -10.09
N THR A 236 -27.22 -22.96 -9.25
CA THR A 236 -27.44 -23.00 -7.80
C THR A 236 -27.01 -21.68 -7.17
N ARG A 237 -25.78 -21.22 -7.41
CA ARG A 237 -25.32 -19.90 -6.94
C ARG A 237 -26.27 -18.79 -7.38
N ARG A 238 -26.74 -18.82 -8.63
CA ARG A 238 -27.64 -17.78 -9.13
C ARG A 238 -29.02 -17.79 -8.44
N ALA A 239 -29.51 -18.94 -7.98
CA ALA A 239 -30.68 -18.99 -7.11
C ALA A 239 -30.42 -18.34 -5.74
N TYR A 240 -29.22 -18.51 -5.15
CA TYR A 240 -28.78 -17.79 -3.96
C TYR A 240 -28.67 -16.28 -4.21
N ASP A 241 -28.16 -15.87 -5.37
CA ASP A 241 -28.09 -14.45 -5.77
C ASP A 241 -29.48 -13.81 -5.79
N ILE A 242 -30.50 -14.51 -6.32
CA ILE A 242 -31.90 -14.03 -6.30
C ILE A 242 -32.44 -13.92 -4.88
N ALA A 243 -32.10 -14.88 -4.01
CA ALA A 243 -32.51 -14.86 -2.61
C ALA A 243 -31.91 -13.67 -1.84
N GLY A 244 -30.67 -13.29 -2.16
CA GLY A 244 -29.98 -12.14 -1.56
C GLY A 244 -30.42 -10.78 -2.14
N SER A 245 -30.63 -10.71 -3.46
CA SER A 245 -30.93 -9.46 -4.17
C SER A 245 -32.42 -9.06 -4.13
N THR A 246 -33.33 -10.03 -4.01
CA THR A 246 -34.78 -9.78 -4.08
C THR A 246 -35.40 -9.66 -2.68
N LYS A 247 -35.46 -8.42 -2.18
CA LYS A 247 -35.95 -8.11 -0.82
C LYS A 247 -37.35 -8.68 -0.54
N GLY A 248 -37.48 -9.45 0.54
CA GLY A 248 -38.76 -9.98 1.02
C GLY A 248 -39.29 -11.20 0.26
N VAL A 249 -38.46 -11.86 -0.56
CA VAL A 249 -38.82 -13.08 -1.29
C VAL A 249 -38.05 -14.27 -0.76
N ARG A 250 -38.77 -15.36 -0.44
CA ARG A 250 -38.16 -16.64 -0.07
C ARG A 250 -37.87 -17.45 -1.33
N VAL A 251 -36.66 -17.97 -1.45
CA VAL A 251 -36.27 -18.81 -2.59
C VAL A 251 -36.13 -20.26 -2.14
N PHE A 252 -36.69 -21.17 -2.93
CA PHE A 252 -36.52 -22.62 -2.78
C PHE A 252 -35.74 -23.16 -3.97
N LEU A 253 -34.80 -24.07 -3.73
CA LEU A 253 -34.08 -24.83 -4.74
C LEU A 253 -34.37 -26.32 -4.52
N ASN A 254 -34.92 -26.99 -5.53
CA ASN A 254 -35.27 -28.43 -5.47
C ASN A 254 -36.08 -28.78 -4.20
N GLY A 255 -37.08 -27.95 -3.88
CA GLY A 255 -37.93 -28.12 -2.69
C GLY A 255 -37.31 -27.66 -1.35
N LYS A 256 -36.00 -27.40 -1.29
CA LYS A 256 -35.30 -26.94 -0.08
C LYS A 256 -35.27 -25.41 -0.02
N ARG A 257 -35.66 -24.83 1.11
CA ARG A 257 -35.56 -23.37 1.33
C ARG A 257 -34.10 -22.94 1.45
N LEU A 258 -33.68 -21.93 0.70
CA LEU A 258 -32.34 -21.37 0.81
C LEU A 258 -32.21 -20.56 2.12
N PRO A 259 -31.10 -20.69 2.87
CA PRO A 259 -30.89 -20.05 4.17
C PRO A 259 -30.46 -18.57 4.04
N VAL A 260 -31.05 -17.83 3.09
CA VAL A 260 -30.79 -16.41 2.86
C VAL A 260 -32.05 -15.62 3.22
N THR A 261 -31.94 -14.71 4.18
CA THR A 261 -33.07 -13.91 4.69
C THR A 261 -32.95 -12.43 4.36
N SER A 262 -31.73 -11.97 4.08
CA SER A 262 -31.39 -10.59 3.74
C SER A 262 -30.14 -10.53 2.85
N PHE A 263 -29.88 -9.37 2.23
CA PHE A 263 -28.66 -9.16 1.48
C PHE A 263 -27.41 -9.31 2.38
N ARG A 264 -27.48 -8.87 3.64
CA ARG A 264 -26.41 -9.11 4.63
C ARG A 264 -26.10 -10.60 4.82
N SER A 265 -27.13 -11.43 4.98
CA SER A 265 -26.96 -12.89 5.15
C SER A 265 -26.39 -13.57 3.90
N TYR A 266 -26.68 -13.01 2.71
CA TYR A 266 -26.08 -13.45 1.47
C TYR A 266 -24.58 -13.12 1.41
N VAL A 267 -24.18 -11.92 1.85
CA VAL A 267 -22.76 -11.53 1.94
C VAL A 267 -21.98 -12.43 2.91
N ASP A 268 -22.59 -12.88 4.00
CA ASP A 268 -21.95 -13.79 4.96
C ASP A 268 -21.55 -15.14 4.32
N LEU A 269 -22.22 -15.57 3.25
CA LEU A 269 -21.83 -16.79 2.53
C LEU A 269 -20.43 -16.67 1.92
N TYR A 270 -20.01 -15.48 1.46
CA TYR A 270 -18.69 -15.23 0.86
C TYR A 270 -17.56 -15.17 1.89
N LEU A 271 -17.90 -14.89 3.14
CA LEU A 271 -16.96 -14.55 4.20
C LEU A 271 -16.85 -15.65 5.26
N LYS A 272 -17.63 -16.72 5.11
CA LYS A 272 -17.51 -17.93 5.90
C LYS A 272 -16.04 -18.40 5.86
N ASP A 273 -15.46 -18.57 7.04
CA ASP A 273 -14.07 -19.01 7.25
C ASP A 273 -12.99 -18.07 6.67
N LYS A 274 -13.34 -16.82 6.32
CA LYS A 274 -12.36 -15.79 5.93
C LYS A 274 -11.89 -15.00 7.14
N VAL A 275 -10.59 -15.01 7.33
CA VAL A 275 -9.89 -14.29 8.38
C VAL A 275 -8.92 -13.26 7.79
N ASP A 276 -8.57 -12.26 8.58
CA ASP A 276 -7.49 -11.32 8.28
C ASP A 276 -6.10 -11.95 8.51
N GLU A 277 -5.05 -11.17 8.26
CA GLU A 277 -3.64 -11.54 8.51
C GLU A 277 -3.35 -12.01 9.95
N LEU A 278 -4.22 -11.69 10.92
CA LEU A 278 -4.09 -12.03 12.33
C LEU A 278 -4.97 -13.23 12.74
N GLY A 279 -5.67 -13.86 11.79
CA GLY A 279 -6.57 -14.97 12.07
C GLY A 279 -7.93 -14.54 12.64
N THR A 280 -8.28 -13.25 12.59
CA THR A 280 -9.57 -12.72 13.07
C THR A 280 -10.59 -12.73 11.93
N PRO A 281 -11.85 -13.16 12.16
CA PRO A 281 -12.89 -13.11 11.14
C PRO A 281 -13.06 -11.71 10.53
N LEU A 282 -13.22 -11.64 9.21
CA LEU A 282 -13.39 -10.38 8.50
C LEU A 282 -14.64 -9.63 8.99
N THR A 283 -14.46 -8.37 9.39
CA THR A 283 -15.56 -7.52 9.81
C THR A 283 -16.27 -6.95 8.57
N VAL A 284 -17.60 -7.06 8.53
CA VAL A 284 -18.42 -6.49 7.46
C VAL A 284 -19.17 -5.29 7.98
N VAL A 285 -19.09 -4.22 7.21
CA VAL A 285 -19.86 -2.99 7.43
C VAL A 285 -21.03 -3.00 6.47
N HIS A 286 -22.23 -2.78 6.98
CA HIS A 286 -23.48 -2.87 6.22
C HIS A 286 -24.35 -1.64 6.46
N GLU A 287 -24.91 -1.11 5.38
CA GLU A 287 -25.89 -0.04 5.43
C GLU A 287 -26.98 -0.25 4.38
N THR A 288 -28.23 -0.22 4.82
CA THR A 288 -29.38 0.04 3.96
C THR A 288 -29.52 1.55 3.83
N VAL A 289 -29.04 2.11 2.72
CA VAL A 289 -28.95 3.56 2.52
C VAL A 289 -30.33 4.15 2.27
N ASN A 290 -31.15 3.47 1.46
CA ASN A 290 -32.55 3.78 1.21
C ASN A 290 -33.25 2.57 0.57
N ASP A 291 -34.50 2.73 0.13
CA ASP A 291 -35.29 1.66 -0.50
C ASP A 291 -34.68 1.07 -1.78
N ARG A 292 -33.76 1.80 -2.42
CA ARG A 292 -33.12 1.41 -3.68
C ARG A 292 -31.64 1.08 -3.56
N TRP A 293 -31.01 1.24 -2.40
CA TRP A 293 -29.57 1.02 -2.23
C TRP A 293 -29.26 0.32 -0.91
N GLU A 294 -28.56 -0.81 -1.01
CA GLU A 294 -28.03 -1.56 0.12
C GLU A 294 -26.57 -1.91 -0.18
N VAL A 295 -25.67 -1.59 0.75
CA VAL A 295 -24.22 -1.68 0.55
C VAL A 295 -23.59 -2.44 1.71
N CYS A 296 -22.70 -3.38 1.38
CA CYS A 296 -21.78 -3.96 2.35
C CYS A 296 -20.34 -3.76 1.88
N ILE A 297 -19.42 -3.59 2.82
CA ILE A 297 -17.99 -3.51 2.56
C ILE A 297 -17.21 -4.31 3.58
N THR A 298 -16.13 -4.95 3.13
CA THR A 298 -15.13 -5.57 3.98
C THR A 298 -13.74 -5.44 3.35
N MET A 299 -12.72 -5.89 4.08
CA MET A 299 -11.33 -5.88 3.62
C MET A 299 -11.11 -6.93 2.52
N SER A 300 -10.29 -6.57 1.53
CA SER A 300 -9.81 -7.49 0.50
C SER A 300 -8.30 -7.63 0.53
N GLU A 301 -7.82 -8.86 0.40
CA GLU A 301 -6.39 -9.18 0.24
C GLU A 301 -6.00 -9.45 -1.22
N LYS A 302 -6.98 -9.69 -2.11
CA LYS A 302 -6.77 -10.09 -3.51
C LYS A 302 -6.98 -8.97 -4.52
N GLY A 303 -6.79 -7.72 -4.10
CA GLY A 303 -7.12 -6.55 -4.93
C GLY A 303 -8.60 -6.15 -4.80
N PHE A 304 -9.07 -5.21 -5.60
CA PHE A 304 -10.46 -4.77 -5.54
C PHE A 304 -11.39 -5.91 -5.98
N GLN A 305 -12.33 -6.27 -5.11
CA GLN A 305 -13.35 -7.29 -5.39
C GLN A 305 -14.74 -6.66 -5.31
N GLN A 306 -15.66 -7.13 -6.14
CA GLN A 306 -17.04 -6.66 -6.12
C GLN A 306 -18.05 -7.77 -6.41
N VAL A 307 -19.20 -7.72 -5.73
CA VAL A 307 -20.39 -8.51 -6.08
C VAL A 307 -21.58 -7.56 -6.07
N SER A 308 -22.20 -7.35 -7.24
CA SER A 308 -23.25 -6.34 -7.36
C SER A 308 -24.47 -6.80 -8.15
N PHE A 309 -25.61 -6.21 -7.79
CA PHE A 309 -26.91 -6.46 -8.39
C PHE A 309 -27.59 -5.14 -8.76
N VAL A 310 -28.07 -5.07 -10.01
CA VAL A 310 -28.89 -3.98 -10.53
C VAL A 310 -30.24 -4.56 -10.93
N ASN A 311 -31.32 -4.23 -10.23
CA ASN A 311 -32.66 -4.79 -10.49
C ASN A 311 -32.63 -6.33 -10.49
N SER A 312 -31.97 -6.94 -9.50
CA SER A 312 -31.72 -8.39 -9.39
C SER A 312 -30.89 -9.02 -10.53
N ILE A 313 -30.37 -8.24 -11.49
CA ILE A 313 -29.39 -8.70 -12.49
C ILE A 313 -28.00 -8.73 -11.87
N ALA A 314 -27.28 -9.85 -12.02
CA ALA A 314 -25.91 -9.98 -11.54
C ALA A 314 -24.92 -9.22 -12.44
N THR A 315 -24.43 -8.08 -11.98
CA THR A 315 -23.41 -7.28 -12.68
C THR A 315 -22.01 -7.74 -12.27
N THR A 316 -21.60 -8.91 -12.76
CA THR A 316 -20.34 -9.60 -12.39
C THR A 316 -19.08 -8.81 -12.73
N LYS A 317 -19.13 -7.92 -13.74
CA LYS A 317 -18.05 -7.00 -14.10
C LYS A 317 -18.17 -5.62 -13.45
N GLY A 318 -19.25 -5.38 -12.70
CA GLY A 318 -19.51 -4.15 -11.98
C GLY A 318 -20.07 -3.06 -12.90
N GLY A 319 -19.54 -1.85 -12.79
CA GLY A 319 -19.90 -0.73 -13.63
C GLY A 319 -20.07 0.57 -12.85
N ARG A 320 -20.84 1.50 -13.41
CA ARG A 320 -20.98 2.86 -12.88
C ARG A 320 -21.58 2.91 -11.47
N HIS A 321 -22.45 1.98 -11.09
CA HIS A 321 -23.02 1.88 -9.75
C HIS A 321 -21.98 1.44 -8.71
N THR A 322 -21.12 0.47 -9.05
CA THR A 322 -20.06 0.03 -8.14
C THR A 322 -18.98 1.09 -7.98
N ASP A 323 -18.62 1.79 -9.06
CA ASP A 323 -17.66 2.89 -9.01
C ASP A 323 -18.20 4.05 -8.17
N TYR A 324 -19.48 4.41 -8.34
CA TYR A 324 -20.13 5.45 -7.55
C TYR A 324 -20.04 5.20 -6.04
N VAL A 325 -20.21 3.95 -5.59
CA VAL A 325 -20.08 3.59 -4.17
C VAL A 325 -18.61 3.49 -3.75
N ALA A 326 -17.77 2.80 -4.53
CA ALA A 326 -16.36 2.58 -4.21
C ALA A 326 -15.57 3.88 -4.11
N ASP A 327 -15.84 4.85 -4.99
CA ASP A 327 -15.11 6.11 -5.06
C ASP A 327 -15.45 7.01 -3.85
N GLN A 328 -16.71 7.01 -3.39
CA GLN A 328 -17.12 7.70 -2.15
C GLN A 328 -16.35 7.17 -0.94
N VAL A 329 -16.29 5.85 -0.76
CA VAL A 329 -15.56 5.23 0.36
C VAL A 329 -14.07 5.49 0.23
N THR A 330 -13.51 5.33 -0.97
CA THR A 330 -12.08 5.55 -1.24
C THR A 330 -11.66 6.98 -0.92
N ALA A 331 -12.47 7.98 -1.28
CA ALA A 331 -12.21 9.38 -1.00
C ALA A 331 -12.16 9.69 0.51
N LYS A 332 -13.01 9.05 1.31
CA LYS A 332 -12.97 9.23 2.78
C LYS A 332 -11.82 8.46 3.43
N LEU A 333 -11.56 7.22 3.00
CA LEU A 333 -10.47 6.42 3.54
C LEU A 333 -9.09 7.04 3.25
N ILE A 334 -8.89 7.63 2.06
CA ILE A 334 -7.59 8.24 1.71
C ILE A 334 -7.25 9.43 2.61
N GLU A 335 -8.24 10.19 3.09
CA GLU A 335 -8.03 11.28 4.05
C GLU A 335 -7.51 10.75 5.39
N VAL A 336 -8.09 9.65 5.88
CA VAL A 336 -7.66 9.00 7.11
C VAL A 336 -6.26 8.40 6.95
N VAL A 337 -6.00 7.72 5.83
CA VAL A 337 -4.69 7.14 5.53
C VAL A 337 -3.63 8.23 5.46
N LYS A 338 -3.89 9.37 4.80
CA LYS A 338 -2.95 10.50 4.75
C LYS A 338 -2.61 11.03 6.15
N LYS A 339 -3.59 11.11 7.06
CA LYS A 339 -3.35 11.53 8.46
C LYS A 339 -2.53 10.51 9.26
N LYS A 340 -2.76 9.20 9.05
CA LYS A 340 -2.02 8.12 9.73
C LYS A 340 -0.64 7.84 9.12
N ASN A 341 -0.42 8.15 7.85
CA ASN A 341 0.79 7.83 7.10
C ASN A 341 1.98 8.72 7.48
N LYS A 342 2.77 8.23 8.43
CA LYS A 342 4.04 8.85 8.85
C LYS A 342 5.23 8.48 7.96
N ALA A 343 5.05 7.53 7.04
CA ALA A 343 6.13 7.00 6.19
C ALA A 343 6.40 7.87 4.95
N GLY A 344 5.57 8.87 4.66
CA GLY A 344 5.77 9.79 3.54
C GLY A 344 5.58 9.19 2.14
N VAL A 345 5.13 7.93 2.04
CA VAL A 345 4.80 7.28 0.77
C VAL A 345 3.49 7.87 0.24
N VAL A 346 3.48 8.38 -1.00
CA VAL A 346 2.25 8.88 -1.62
C VAL A 346 1.32 7.71 -1.95
N VAL A 347 0.14 7.68 -1.34
CA VAL A 347 -0.92 6.71 -1.60
C VAL A 347 -1.92 7.29 -2.60
N LYS A 348 -2.22 6.55 -3.68
CA LYS A 348 -3.17 6.94 -4.73
C LYS A 348 -4.55 6.27 -4.52
N PRO A 349 -5.67 6.84 -5.03
CA PRO A 349 -7.01 6.28 -4.83
C PRO A 349 -7.15 4.80 -5.24
N PHE A 350 -6.63 4.41 -6.41
CA PHE A 350 -6.71 3.01 -6.85
C PHE A 350 -6.00 2.04 -5.90
N GLN A 351 -4.96 2.50 -5.19
CA GLN A 351 -4.24 1.67 -4.21
C GLN A 351 -5.11 1.41 -2.99
N VAL A 352 -5.90 2.39 -2.56
CA VAL A 352 -6.90 2.23 -1.48
C VAL A 352 -8.04 1.32 -1.94
N LYS A 353 -8.57 1.55 -3.15
CA LYS A 353 -9.63 0.72 -3.76
C LYS A 353 -9.24 -0.76 -3.81
N ASN A 354 -7.97 -1.07 -4.04
CA ASN A 354 -7.49 -2.46 -4.07
C ASN A 354 -7.58 -3.21 -2.73
N HIS A 355 -7.81 -2.55 -1.60
CA HIS A 355 -8.02 -3.21 -0.31
C HIS A 355 -9.50 -3.38 0.05
N ILE A 356 -10.40 -3.11 -0.89
CA ILE A 356 -11.85 -3.09 -0.68
C ILE A 356 -12.51 -4.29 -1.37
N TRP A 357 -13.35 -5.00 -0.62
CA TRP A 357 -14.34 -5.92 -1.17
C TRP A 357 -15.73 -5.31 -0.99
N LEU A 358 -16.36 -4.96 -2.12
CA LEU A 358 -17.62 -4.23 -2.16
C LEU A 358 -18.79 -5.15 -2.55
N PHE A 359 -19.91 -5.02 -1.84
CA PHE A 359 -21.18 -5.66 -2.20
C PHE A 359 -22.25 -4.60 -2.37
N VAL A 360 -22.97 -4.60 -3.50
CA VAL A 360 -23.99 -3.60 -3.81
C VAL A 360 -25.26 -4.25 -4.31
N ASN A 361 -26.39 -3.97 -3.68
CA ASN A 361 -27.71 -4.28 -4.23
C ASN A 361 -28.46 -2.98 -4.49
N CYS A 362 -28.87 -2.74 -5.73
CA CYS A 362 -29.51 -1.49 -6.10
C CYS A 362 -30.64 -1.61 -7.12
N LEU A 363 -31.56 -0.65 -7.06
CA LEU A 363 -32.65 -0.46 -8.01
C LEU A 363 -32.42 0.80 -8.85
N ILE A 364 -32.23 0.62 -10.16
CA ILE A 364 -31.86 1.66 -11.12
C ILE A 364 -32.98 1.85 -12.14
N GLU A 365 -33.35 3.09 -12.43
CA GLU A 365 -34.31 3.43 -13.47
C GLU A 365 -33.71 3.19 -14.86
N ASN A 366 -34.38 2.39 -15.69
CA ASN A 366 -34.04 2.13 -17.08
C ASN A 366 -32.52 1.91 -17.31
N PRO A 367 -31.90 0.91 -16.64
CA PRO A 367 -30.46 0.69 -16.69
C PRO A 367 -29.98 0.36 -18.11
N THR A 368 -28.77 0.81 -18.44
CA THR A 368 -28.06 0.46 -19.69
C THR A 368 -26.84 -0.39 -19.37
N PHE A 369 -26.50 -1.30 -20.27
CA PHE A 369 -25.39 -2.23 -20.14
C PHE A 369 -24.51 -2.19 -21.39
N ASP A 370 -23.31 -2.74 -21.29
CA ASP A 370 -22.38 -2.85 -22.43
C ASP A 370 -22.83 -3.87 -23.49
N SER A 371 -23.61 -4.85 -23.06
CA SER A 371 -24.00 -6.01 -23.85
C SER A 371 -25.30 -6.63 -23.33
N GLN A 372 -25.85 -7.58 -24.10
CA GLN A 372 -27.08 -8.29 -23.74
C GLN A 372 -26.90 -9.25 -22.54
N THR A 373 -25.67 -9.65 -22.20
CA THR A 373 -25.41 -10.46 -21.00
C THR A 373 -25.64 -9.66 -19.71
N LYS A 374 -25.58 -8.32 -19.79
CA LYS A 374 -25.83 -7.36 -18.70
C LYS A 374 -24.84 -7.46 -17.52
N GLU A 375 -23.59 -7.82 -17.82
CA GLU A 375 -22.54 -8.01 -16.81
C GLU A 375 -21.94 -6.70 -16.29
N ASN A 376 -21.96 -5.63 -17.11
CA ASN A 376 -21.40 -4.32 -16.78
C ASN A 376 -22.40 -3.19 -17.07
N MET A 377 -22.75 -2.42 -16.03
CA MET A 377 -23.71 -1.31 -16.16
C MET A 377 -23.02 -0.01 -16.60
N THR A 378 -23.55 0.60 -17.65
CA THR A 378 -22.96 1.79 -18.32
C THR A 378 -23.69 3.10 -18.04
N LEU A 379 -24.88 3.04 -17.43
CA LEU A 379 -25.71 4.23 -17.18
C LEU A 379 -24.97 5.26 -16.32
N GLN A 380 -25.10 6.54 -16.65
CA GLN A 380 -24.45 7.60 -15.90
C GLN A 380 -25.16 7.86 -14.57
N GLN A 381 -24.39 8.18 -13.52
CA GLN A 381 -24.90 8.36 -12.15
C GLN A 381 -26.09 9.33 -12.06
N LYS A 382 -26.08 10.42 -12.84
CA LYS A 382 -27.17 11.41 -12.89
C LYS A 382 -28.53 10.83 -13.31
N SER A 383 -28.53 9.69 -13.99
CA SER A 383 -29.72 9.04 -14.55
C SER A 383 -30.16 7.82 -13.75
N PHE A 384 -29.56 7.53 -12.59
CA PHE A 384 -29.93 6.37 -11.77
C PHE A 384 -31.37 6.41 -11.24
N GLY A 385 -31.95 7.60 -11.16
CA GLY A 385 -33.27 7.83 -10.55
C GLY A 385 -33.24 7.84 -9.02
N SER A 386 -32.06 7.68 -8.41
CA SER A 386 -31.85 7.71 -6.96
C SER A 386 -30.38 8.00 -6.63
N THR A 387 -30.10 8.39 -5.39
CA THR A 387 -28.75 8.64 -4.88
C THR A 387 -28.39 7.66 -3.77
N CYS A 388 -27.09 7.44 -3.55
CA CYS A 388 -26.56 6.57 -2.50
C CYS A 388 -25.55 7.32 -1.62
N PRO A 389 -25.99 8.30 -0.81
CA PRO A 389 -25.12 8.99 0.14
C PRO A 389 -24.82 8.06 1.33
N LEU A 390 -23.58 7.65 1.49
CA LEU A 390 -23.16 6.81 2.63
C LEU A 390 -23.06 7.63 3.92
N SER A 391 -23.59 7.11 5.02
CA SER A 391 -23.58 7.82 6.30
C SER A 391 -22.18 7.95 6.92
N ASP A 392 -21.99 8.97 7.77
CA ASP A 392 -20.76 9.10 8.57
C ASP A 392 -20.52 7.89 9.47
N LYS A 393 -21.61 7.24 9.95
CA LYS A 393 -21.54 6.01 10.73
C LYS A 393 -20.90 4.89 9.91
N PHE A 394 -21.33 4.70 8.67
CA PHE A 394 -20.76 3.71 7.76
C PHE A 394 -19.29 3.99 7.46
N ILE A 395 -18.93 5.24 7.17
CA ILE A 395 -17.54 5.63 6.91
C ILE A 395 -16.66 5.40 8.14
N LYS A 396 -17.16 5.69 9.35
CA LYS A 396 -16.44 5.43 10.61
C LYS A 396 -16.22 3.93 10.81
N GLN A 397 -17.22 3.10 10.55
CA GLN A 397 -17.11 1.63 10.64
C GLN A 397 -16.15 1.08 9.56
N ALA A 398 -16.22 1.59 8.34
CA ALA A 398 -15.31 1.21 7.25
C ALA A 398 -13.84 1.53 7.58
N THR A 399 -13.62 2.62 8.32
CA THR A 399 -12.29 2.99 8.82
C THR A 399 -11.73 2.01 9.86
N SER A 400 -12.60 1.33 10.61
CA SER A 400 -12.22 0.40 11.70
C SER A 400 -12.34 -1.08 11.35
N CYS A 401 -12.77 -1.44 10.13
CA CYS A 401 -12.99 -2.83 9.73
C CYS A 401 -11.74 -3.55 9.18
N GLY A 402 -10.54 -3.00 9.42
CA GLY A 402 -9.25 -3.58 9.00
C GLY A 402 -8.69 -3.02 7.68
N ILE A 403 -9.52 -2.34 6.86
CA ILE A 403 -9.07 -1.79 5.56
C ILE A 403 -7.92 -0.79 5.74
N VAL A 404 -8.03 0.12 6.71
CA VAL A 404 -6.99 1.14 6.95
C VAL A 404 -5.71 0.50 7.47
N GLU A 405 -5.82 -0.48 8.36
CA GLU A 405 -4.70 -1.25 8.91
C GLU A 405 -3.95 -1.98 7.78
N SER A 406 -4.67 -2.66 6.89
CA SER A 406 -4.10 -3.33 5.71
C SER A 406 -3.37 -2.36 4.78
N ILE A 407 -3.97 -1.20 4.48
CA ILE A 407 -3.31 -0.15 3.67
C ILE A 407 -2.04 0.35 4.37
N MET A 408 -2.08 0.56 5.69
CA MET A 408 -0.92 1.04 6.45
C MET A 408 0.20 -0.01 6.49
N ASN A 409 -0.12 -1.31 6.57
CA ASN A 409 0.85 -2.39 6.48
C ASN A 409 1.50 -2.41 5.08
N TRP A 410 0.70 -2.29 4.03
CA TRP A 410 1.21 -2.18 2.66
C TRP A 410 2.10 -0.95 2.46
N VAL A 411 1.72 0.22 3.01
CA VAL A 411 2.54 1.45 2.97
C VAL A 411 3.89 1.23 3.66
N LYS A 412 3.90 0.62 4.85
CA LYS A 412 5.14 0.29 5.58
C LYS A 412 6.01 -0.67 4.77
N PHE A 413 5.42 -1.71 4.19
CA PHE A 413 6.14 -2.67 3.36
C PHE A 413 6.77 -1.99 2.15
N LYS A 414 6.01 -1.15 1.44
CA LYS A 414 6.48 -0.42 0.25
C LYS A 414 7.61 0.56 0.58
N ALA A 415 7.48 1.32 1.67
CA ALA A 415 8.55 2.18 2.18
C ALA A 415 9.82 1.34 2.42
N GLN A 416 9.69 0.22 3.12
CA GLN A 416 10.81 -0.66 3.38
C GLN A 416 11.48 -1.18 2.11
N THR A 417 10.69 -1.64 1.13
CA THR A 417 11.23 -2.10 -0.15
C THR A 417 12.03 -1.01 -0.86
N GLN A 418 11.62 0.26 -0.75
CA GLN A 418 12.36 1.39 -1.32
C GLN A 418 13.71 1.61 -0.64
N LEU A 419 13.79 1.52 0.69
CA LEU A 419 15.07 1.57 1.42
C LEU A 419 15.98 0.40 1.05
N ASN A 420 15.43 -0.81 0.98
CA ASN A 420 16.21 -1.99 0.63
C ASN A 420 16.82 -1.89 -0.77
N LYS A 421 16.18 -1.18 -1.71
CA LYS A 421 16.76 -0.90 -3.05
C LYS A 421 18.00 0.01 -3.00
N LYS A 422 18.21 0.77 -1.93
CA LYS A 422 19.42 1.56 -1.71
C LYS A 422 20.56 0.74 -1.12
N CYS A 423 20.24 -0.37 -0.46
CA CYS A 423 21.23 -1.35 -0.02
C CYS A 423 21.70 -2.21 -1.18
N SER A 424 22.96 -2.64 -1.15
CA SER A 424 23.43 -3.69 -2.05
C SER A 424 23.08 -5.04 -1.45
N ALA A 425 22.30 -5.86 -2.17
CA ALA A 425 22.04 -7.24 -1.78
C ALA A 425 23.31 -8.11 -1.82
N VAL A 426 24.25 -7.75 -2.69
CA VAL A 426 25.51 -8.45 -2.93
C VAL A 426 26.69 -7.70 -2.31
N LYS A 427 27.58 -8.44 -1.66
CA LYS A 427 28.85 -7.93 -1.14
C LYS A 427 29.80 -7.67 -2.31
N HIS A 428 30.00 -6.39 -2.65
CA HIS A 428 30.96 -6.00 -3.69
C HIS A 428 32.36 -5.79 -3.10
N THR A 429 33.38 -6.25 -3.83
CA THR A 429 34.79 -6.03 -3.47
C THR A 429 35.24 -4.59 -3.73
N LYS A 430 34.68 -3.91 -4.75
CA LYS A 430 34.96 -2.50 -5.03
C LYS A 430 33.67 -1.70 -5.16
N ILE A 431 33.68 -0.48 -4.63
CA ILE A 431 32.54 0.44 -4.70
C ILE A 431 32.80 1.55 -5.71
N LYS A 432 31.86 1.74 -6.64
CA LYS A 432 31.84 2.89 -7.57
C LYS A 432 30.81 3.94 -7.14
N GLY A 433 31.05 5.20 -7.49
CA GLY A 433 30.09 6.29 -7.31
C GLY A 433 29.96 6.82 -5.88
N VAL A 434 30.98 6.61 -5.03
CA VAL A 434 31.09 7.27 -3.71
C VAL A 434 32.34 8.15 -3.73
N PRO A 435 32.19 9.46 -4.03
CA PRO A 435 33.33 10.39 -4.07
C PRO A 435 34.01 10.48 -2.71
N LYS A 436 35.32 10.67 -2.69
CA LYS A 436 36.16 10.83 -1.49
C LYS A 436 36.30 9.58 -0.59
N LEU A 437 35.84 8.40 -1.01
CA LEU A 437 36.17 7.15 -0.32
C LEU A 437 37.59 6.71 -0.69
N ASP A 438 38.45 6.55 0.32
CA ASP A 438 39.69 5.78 0.21
C ASP A 438 39.40 4.37 0.72
N ASP A 439 39.06 3.47 -0.20
CA ASP A 439 38.61 2.11 0.10
C ASP A 439 39.79 1.23 0.53
N ALA A 440 39.58 0.31 1.47
CA ALA A 440 40.64 -0.62 1.89
C ALA A 440 40.80 -1.72 0.83
N ASN A 441 42.02 -2.20 0.57
CA ASN A 441 42.23 -3.19 -0.50
C ASN A 441 41.47 -4.49 -0.26
N ASP A 442 41.33 -4.92 1.01
CA ASP A 442 40.61 -6.13 1.40
C ASP A 442 39.11 -5.91 1.67
N ALA A 443 38.62 -4.67 1.56
CA ALA A 443 37.23 -4.35 1.90
C ALA A 443 36.25 -5.08 0.96
N GLY A 444 35.27 -5.76 1.55
CA GLY A 444 34.33 -6.59 0.79
C GLY A 444 34.90 -7.93 0.27
N GLY A 445 36.17 -8.24 0.50
CA GLY A 445 36.78 -9.53 0.17
C GLY A 445 36.61 -10.61 1.25
N LYS A 446 37.43 -11.66 1.18
CA LYS A 446 37.51 -12.73 2.21
C LYS A 446 38.00 -12.20 3.56
N ASN A 447 38.84 -11.16 3.50
CA ASN A 447 39.49 -10.52 4.64
C ASN A 447 38.69 -9.33 5.21
N SER A 448 37.45 -9.13 4.79
CA SER A 448 36.65 -7.96 5.18
C SER A 448 36.41 -7.83 6.68
N SER A 449 36.36 -8.95 7.41
CA SER A 449 36.15 -8.97 8.87
C SER A 449 37.29 -8.32 9.66
N GLY A 450 38.51 -8.34 9.11
CA GLY A 450 39.67 -7.65 9.69
C GLY A 450 39.83 -6.21 9.19
N CYS A 451 38.92 -5.70 8.35
CA CYS A 451 38.99 -4.34 7.82
C CYS A 451 38.24 -3.36 8.73
N THR A 452 38.81 -2.16 8.91
CA THR A 452 38.22 -1.05 9.66
C THR A 452 38.00 0.15 8.74
N LEU A 453 36.78 0.69 8.74
CA LEU A 453 36.46 1.96 8.08
C LEU A 453 36.65 3.10 9.08
N ILE A 454 37.45 4.10 8.75
CA ILE A 454 37.63 5.31 9.54
C ILE A 454 36.71 6.41 9.01
N LEU A 455 35.73 6.82 9.81
CA LEU A 455 34.89 7.98 9.52
C LEU A 455 35.53 9.23 10.14
N THR A 456 35.77 10.23 9.30
CA THR A 456 36.49 11.45 9.70
C THR A 456 35.58 12.68 9.71
N GLU A 457 35.81 13.59 10.65
CA GLU A 457 35.14 14.88 10.69
C GLU A 457 35.76 15.84 9.65
N GLY A 458 35.17 15.88 8.45
CA GLY A 458 35.61 16.73 7.36
C GLY A 458 36.90 16.26 6.65
N ASP A 459 37.27 17.00 5.61
CA ASP A 459 38.45 16.68 4.77
C ASP A 459 39.79 16.91 5.52
N SER A 460 39.80 17.78 6.54
CA SER A 460 40.98 18.03 7.37
C SER A 460 41.39 16.78 8.15
N ALA A 461 40.45 16.18 8.90
CA ALA A 461 40.69 14.94 9.63
C ALA A 461 40.98 13.76 8.67
N LYS A 462 40.36 13.74 7.50
CA LYS A 462 40.68 12.77 6.44
C LYS A 462 42.16 12.79 6.06
N THR A 463 42.73 13.98 5.85
CA THR A 463 44.14 14.12 5.44
C THR A 463 45.09 13.53 6.50
N LEU A 464 44.75 13.72 7.78
CA LEU A 464 45.47 13.10 8.89
C LEU A 464 45.37 11.57 8.84
N ALA A 465 44.16 11.02 8.67
CA ALA A 465 43.92 9.58 8.59
C ALA A 465 44.65 8.94 7.40
N VAL A 466 44.60 9.56 6.22
CA VAL A 466 45.30 9.08 5.00
C VAL A 466 46.82 9.10 5.19
N SER A 467 47.37 10.09 5.92
CA SER A 467 48.79 10.10 6.28
C SER A 467 49.15 8.93 7.21
N GLY A 468 48.26 8.60 8.16
CA GLY A 468 48.38 7.46 9.05
C GLY A 468 48.31 6.10 8.34
N LEU A 469 47.55 5.99 7.26
CA LEU A 469 47.51 4.77 6.42
C LEU A 469 48.88 4.39 5.85
N GLY A 470 49.80 5.35 5.71
CA GLY A 470 51.18 5.07 5.31
C GLY A 470 51.97 4.22 6.33
N VAL A 471 51.48 4.12 7.57
CA VAL A 471 52.08 3.33 8.66
C VAL A 471 51.36 1.99 8.82
N VAL A 472 50.04 2.02 8.92
CA VAL A 472 49.22 0.82 9.21
C VAL A 472 48.85 0.00 7.96
N GLY A 473 49.16 0.53 6.77
CA GLY A 473 48.84 -0.09 5.49
C GLY A 473 47.42 0.21 4.99
N ARG A 474 47.22 0.06 3.67
CA ARG A 474 45.94 0.28 2.98
C ARG A 474 45.07 -0.98 2.87
N ASP A 475 45.60 -2.14 3.27
CA ASP A 475 44.88 -3.40 3.08
C ASP A 475 43.67 -3.50 4.00
N ARG A 476 43.84 -3.13 5.27
CA ARG A 476 42.83 -3.29 6.32
C ARG A 476 42.12 -2.00 6.70
N TYR A 477 42.55 -0.83 6.22
CA TYR A 477 42.01 0.45 6.66
C TYR A 477 41.51 1.28 5.48
N GLY A 478 40.25 1.71 5.55
CA GLY A 478 39.65 2.66 4.62
C GLY A 478 39.28 3.96 5.33
N VAL A 479 39.11 5.04 4.58
CA VAL A 479 38.78 6.37 5.14
C VAL A 479 37.65 7.02 4.35
N PHE A 480 36.66 7.58 5.05
CA PHE A 480 35.59 8.36 4.46
C PHE A 480 35.26 9.62 5.29
N PRO A 481 35.22 10.82 4.68
CA PRO A 481 34.92 12.07 5.39
C PRO A 481 33.42 12.33 5.46
N LEU A 482 32.94 12.72 6.64
CA LEU A 482 31.61 13.31 6.84
C LEU A 482 31.65 14.79 6.46
N ARG A 483 30.62 15.30 5.80
CA ARG A 483 30.52 16.71 5.40
C ARG A 483 30.05 17.62 6.53
N GLY A 484 29.52 17.06 7.62
CA GLY A 484 29.07 17.79 8.79
C GLY A 484 28.34 16.90 9.79
N LYS A 485 27.45 17.51 10.58
CA LYS A 485 26.62 16.80 11.56
C LYS A 485 25.68 15.84 10.85
N MET A 486 25.73 14.58 11.25
CA MET A 486 24.88 13.53 10.70
C MET A 486 23.40 13.76 11.07
N LEU A 487 22.49 13.35 10.17
CA LEU A 487 21.06 13.40 10.44
C LEU A 487 20.68 12.40 11.54
N ASN A 488 19.92 12.85 12.56
CA ASN A 488 19.36 11.94 13.57
C ASN A 488 18.26 11.06 12.93
N VAL A 489 18.63 9.81 12.62
CA VAL A 489 17.76 8.87 11.89
C VAL A 489 16.54 8.41 12.68
N ARG A 490 16.53 8.46 14.01
CA ARG A 490 15.37 8.07 14.84
C ARG A 490 14.15 8.95 14.60
N GLU A 491 14.42 10.19 14.22
CA GLU A 491 13.43 11.26 14.12
C GLU A 491 13.26 11.75 12.68
N ALA A 492 14.03 11.17 11.75
CA ALA A 492 13.99 11.53 10.35
C ALA A 492 12.83 10.81 9.65
N SER A 493 12.12 11.53 8.79
CA SER A 493 11.16 10.91 7.89
C SER A 493 11.87 9.98 6.90
N HIS A 494 11.13 8.99 6.40
CA HIS A 494 11.63 8.07 5.39
C HIS A 494 12.25 8.78 4.17
N LYS A 495 11.61 9.85 3.71
CA LYS A 495 12.10 10.68 2.60
C LYS A 495 13.43 11.35 2.94
N GLN A 496 13.56 11.93 4.14
CA GLN A 496 14.82 12.56 4.57
C GLN A 496 15.97 11.56 4.63
N ILE A 497 15.72 10.32 5.08
CA ILE A 497 16.75 9.26 5.09
C ILE A 497 17.12 8.88 3.65
N MET A 498 16.14 8.69 2.78
CA MET A 498 16.36 8.29 1.39
C MET A 498 17.10 9.34 0.58
N ASP A 499 16.83 10.62 0.81
CA ASP A 499 17.45 11.75 0.11
C ASP A 499 18.82 12.12 0.70
N ASN A 500 19.16 11.63 1.91
CA ASN A 500 20.45 11.89 2.54
C ASN A 500 21.57 11.04 1.91
N ALA A 501 22.39 11.68 1.09
CA ALA A 501 23.52 11.03 0.40
C ALA A 501 24.58 10.46 1.35
N GLU A 502 24.82 11.08 2.52
CA GLU A 502 25.85 10.62 3.46
C GLU A 502 25.46 9.29 4.10
N ILE A 503 24.22 9.17 4.59
CA ILE A 503 23.69 7.91 5.13
C ILE A 503 23.76 6.81 4.07
N ASN A 504 23.29 7.10 2.86
CA ASN A 504 23.33 6.14 1.75
C ASN A 504 24.76 5.70 1.41
N ASN A 505 25.73 6.62 1.44
CA ASN A 505 27.13 6.30 1.20
C ASN A 505 27.69 5.41 2.32
N ILE A 506 27.45 5.71 3.59
CA ILE A 506 27.92 4.90 4.72
C ILE A 506 27.34 3.47 4.64
N ILE A 507 26.04 3.35 4.37
CA ILE A 507 25.37 2.05 4.19
C ILE A 507 26.03 1.25 3.08
N LYS A 508 26.30 1.91 1.94
CA LYS A 508 26.93 1.29 0.79
C LYS A 508 28.37 0.87 1.08
N ILE A 509 29.17 1.73 1.74
CA ILE A 509 30.58 1.47 2.07
C ILE A 509 30.70 0.26 3.01
N LEU A 510 29.87 0.21 4.05
CA LEU A 510 29.89 -0.86 5.05
C LEU A 510 29.20 -2.15 4.57
N GLY A 511 28.38 -2.08 3.52
CA GLY A 511 27.59 -3.22 3.06
C GLY A 511 26.41 -3.53 3.98
N LEU A 512 25.83 -2.48 4.60
CA LEU A 512 24.72 -2.62 5.54
C LEU A 512 23.40 -2.85 4.79
N GLN A 513 22.53 -3.67 5.37
CA GLN A 513 21.21 -3.99 4.84
C GLN A 513 20.15 -3.72 5.90
N TYR A 514 19.13 -2.92 5.58
CA TYR A 514 18.01 -2.70 6.49
C TYR A 514 17.28 -4.03 6.80
N LYS A 515 16.77 -4.17 8.03
CA LYS A 515 16.14 -5.38 8.59
C LYS A 515 17.02 -6.64 8.69
N LYS A 516 18.28 -6.58 8.25
CA LYS A 516 19.21 -7.67 8.52
C LYS A 516 19.63 -7.60 9.98
N ASN A 517 19.39 -8.69 10.72
CA ASN A 517 19.95 -8.87 12.04
C ASN A 517 21.40 -9.35 11.89
N TYR A 518 22.33 -8.71 12.59
CA TYR A 518 23.76 -9.01 12.53
C TYR A 518 24.24 -9.72 13.81
N SER A 519 23.38 -10.50 14.47
CA SER A 519 23.73 -11.24 15.69
C SER A 519 24.57 -12.50 15.42
N ASP A 520 24.43 -13.10 14.24
CA ASP A 520 25.12 -14.33 13.88
C ASP A 520 26.46 -14.05 13.14
N PRO A 521 27.47 -14.92 13.29
CA PRO A 521 28.76 -14.73 12.61
C PRO A 521 28.69 -14.69 11.08
N ASP A 522 27.72 -15.38 10.46
CA ASP A 522 27.59 -15.44 9.00
C ASP A 522 26.99 -14.15 8.42
N SER A 523 26.04 -13.53 9.11
CA SER A 523 25.52 -12.21 8.74
C SER A 523 26.60 -11.13 8.85
N LEU A 524 27.50 -11.20 9.83
CA LEU A 524 28.66 -10.30 9.92
C LEU A 524 29.60 -10.42 8.72
N LYS A 525 29.79 -11.62 8.15
CA LYS A 525 30.61 -11.82 6.94
C LYS A 525 30.07 -11.09 5.71
N SER A 526 28.79 -10.70 5.71
CA SER A 526 28.20 -9.92 4.61
C SER A 526 28.64 -8.46 4.59
N LEU A 527 29.19 -7.94 5.69
CA LEU A 527 29.73 -6.59 5.77
C LEU A 527 31.04 -6.46 5.00
N ARG A 528 31.29 -5.28 4.42
CA ARG A 528 32.56 -4.95 3.76
C ARG A 528 33.67 -4.58 4.73
N TYR A 529 33.30 -4.13 5.93
CA TYR A 529 34.20 -3.81 7.02
C TYR A 529 33.71 -4.48 8.29
N GLY A 530 34.61 -5.09 9.04
CA GLY A 530 34.30 -5.70 10.33
C GLY A 530 34.20 -4.69 11.46
N LYS A 531 34.76 -3.48 11.27
CA LYS A 531 34.73 -2.40 12.27
C LYS A 531 34.55 -1.03 11.66
N LEU A 532 34.03 -0.12 12.46
CA LEU A 532 33.86 1.30 12.17
C LEU A 532 34.56 2.12 13.25
N MET A 533 35.61 2.83 12.86
CA MET A 533 36.37 3.71 13.74
C MET A 533 35.93 5.15 13.51
N ILE A 534 35.59 5.85 14.59
CA ILE A 534 35.15 7.25 14.56
C ILE A 534 36.34 8.14 14.91
N MET A 535 36.69 9.06 14.01
CA MET A 535 37.82 9.97 14.14
C MET A 535 37.34 11.42 13.99
N THR A 536 36.94 12.00 15.12
CA THR A 536 36.46 13.38 15.22
C THR A 536 37.47 14.26 15.94
N ASP A 537 37.31 15.57 15.82
CA ASP A 537 38.06 16.50 16.66
C ASP A 537 37.73 16.23 18.14
N GLN A 538 38.72 16.41 19.02
CA GLN A 538 38.55 16.21 20.48
C GLN A 538 37.91 17.45 21.11
N ASP A 539 36.78 17.86 20.54
CA ASP A 539 35.94 18.93 21.02
C ASP A 539 34.49 18.43 21.23
N GLN A 540 33.65 19.32 21.73
CA GLN A 540 32.26 18.97 22.05
C GLN A 540 31.42 18.68 20.80
N ASP A 541 31.66 19.36 19.68
CA ASP A 541 30.91 19.11 18.44
C ASP A 541 31.31 17.74 17.83
N GLY A 542 32.56 17.33 17.97
CA GLY A 542 33.06 15.99 17.68
C GLY A 542 32.36 14.91 18.53
N SER A 543 32.23 15.12 19.84
CA SER A 543 31.47 14.22 20.72
C SER A 543 30.00 14.07 20.28
N HIS A 544 29.38 15.12 19.76
CA HIS A 544 28.03 15.01 19.19
C HIS A 544 27.98 14.18 17.91
N ILE A 545 28.98 14.31 17.02
CA ILE A 545 29.09 13.47 15.81
C ILE A 545 29.25 12.00 16.18
N LYS A 546 30.11 11.68 17.17
CA LYS A 546 30.25 10.32 17.70
C LYS A 546 28.89 9.79 18.17
N GLY A 547 28.16 10.57 18.97
CA GLY A 547 26.84 10.19 19.46
C GLY A 547 25.82 9.95 18.35
N LEU A 548 25.80 10.79 17.31
CA LEU A 548 24.90 10.62 16.16
C LEU A 548 25.21 9.34 15.36
N LEU A 549 26.49 8.98 15.20
CA LEU A 549 26.91 7.74 14.55
C LEU A 549 26.53 6.51 15.39
N ILE A 550 26.77 6.53 16.70
CA ILE A 550 26.33 5.48 17.63
C ILE A 550 24.81 5.31 17.54
N ASN A 551 24.07 6.40 17.58
CA ASN A 551 22.62 6.41 17.44
C ASN A 551 22.14 5.84 16.09
N PHE A 552 22.85 6.17 15.00
CA PHE A 552 22.56 5.65 13.67
C PHE A 552 22.67 4.13 13.59
N ILE A 553 23.75 3.56 14.15
CA ILE A 553 23.93 2.11 14.19
C ILE A 553 22.96 1.47 15.19
N HIS A 554 22.79 2.02 16.39
CA HIS A 554 21.88 1.49 17.41
C HIS A 554 20.42 1.45 16.92
N HIS A 555 19.96 2.48 16.19
CA HIS A 555 18.57 2.51 15.71
C HIS A 555 18.28 1.47 14.62
N ASN A 556 19.20 1.30 13.67
CA ASN A 556 18.97 0.48 12.48
C ASN A 556 19.47 -0.97 12.64
N TRP A 557 20.58 -1.17 13.38
CA TRP A 557 21.29 -2.44 13.56
C TRP A 557 21.82 -2.59 14.99
N PRO A 558 20.95 -2.64 16.02
CA PRO A 558 21.36 -2.71 17.43
C PRO A 558 22.27 -3.91 17.74
N SER A 559 22.12 -5.02 17.01
CA SER A 559 22.98 -6.21 17.17
C SER A 559 24.46 -5.91 16.95
N LEU A 560 24.83 -4.95 16.09
CA LEU A 560 26.23 -4.60 15.82
C LEU A 560 26.95 -4.02 17.04
N LEU A 561 26.22 -3.33 17.93
CA LEU A 561 26.81 -2.78 19.16
C LEU A 561 27.36 -3.88 20.07
N ARG A 562 26.81 -5.10 19.98
CA ARG A 562 27.21 -6.27 20.77
C ARG A 562 28.48 -6.95 20.27
N HIS A 563 28.97 -6.59 19.08
CA HIS A 563 30.13 -7.22 18.43
C HIS A 563 31.39 -6.35 18.44
N ASN A 564 31.50 -5.35 19.33
CA ASN A 564 32.61 -4.38 19.37
C ASN A 564 32.86 -3.75 17.98
N PHE A 565 31.79 -3.52 17.21
CA PHE A 565 31.84 -3.01 15.85
C PHE A 565 32.32 -1.56 15.80
N LEU A 566 32.00 -0.77 16.84
CA LEU A 566 32.36 0.64 16.95
C LEU A 566 33.64 0.82 17.75
N GLU A 567 34.55 1.63 17.21
CA GLU A 567 35.77 2.08 17.85
C GLU A 567 35.86 3.60 17.70
N GLU A 568 36.62 4.26 18.57
CA GLU A 568 36.99 5.66 18.38
C GLU A 568 38.51 5.82 18.36
N PHE A 569 38.96 6.85 17.64
CA PHE A 569 40.34 7.27 17.58
C PHE A 569 40.50 8.58 18.37
N ILE A 570 41.19 8.50 19.49
CA ILE A 570 41.48 9.67 20.35
C ILE A 570 42.83 10.27 20.01
N THR A 571 42.98 11.58 20.21
CA THR A 571 44.26 12.29 20.07
C THR A 571 44.53 13.16 21.30
N PRO A 572 45.80 13.50 21.60
CA PRO A 572 46.12 14.41 22.70
C PRO A 572 45.51 15.80 22.47
N ILE A 573 44.93 16.40 23.51
CA ILE A 573 44.37 17.76 23.48
C ILE A 573 45.47 18.79 23.78
N ILE A 574 46.44 18.41 24.61
CA ILE A 574 47.55 19.27 25.03
C ILE A 574 48.84 18.47 24.94
N LYS A 575 49.93 19.10 24.46
CA LYS A 575 51.28 18.52 24.51
C LYS A 575 52.22 19.52 25.18
N ALA A 576 52.87 19.09 26.26
CA ALA A 576 53.91 19.86 26.92
C ALA A 576 55.28 19.36 26.45
N THR A 577 56.11 20.26 25.94
CA THR A 577 57.44 19.94 25.43
C THR A 577 58.52 20.69 26.19
N ASN A 578 59.53 19.97 26.68
CA ASN A 578 60.73 20.55 27.29
C ASN A 578 61.97 19.80 26.77
N LYS A 579 62.77 20.48 25.95
CA LYS A 579 63.95 19.92 25.27
C LYS A 579 63.60 18.63 24.49
N LYS A 580 63.98 17.45 25.02
CA LYS A 580 63.70 16.13 24.43
C LYS A 580 62.48 15.42 25.03
N GLN A 581 61.91 15.94 26.12
CA GLN A 581 60.74 15.36 26.77
C GLN A 581 59.46 15.94 26.16
N GLU A 582 58.56 15.04 25.75
CA GLU A 582 57.25 15.38 25.22
C GLU A 582 56.19 14.60 26.01
N LEU A 583 55.28 15.34 26.66
CA LEU A 583 54.21 14.79 27.48
C LEU A 583 52.86 15.10 26.82
N PRO A 584 52.18 14.11 26.23
CA PRO A 584 50.83 14.27 25.71
C PRO A 584 49.78 14.08 26.81
N PHE A 585 48.77 14.94 26.82
CA PHE A 585 47.62 14.90 27.74
C PHE A 585 46.32 14.78 26.94
N TYR A 586 45.43 13.90 27.39
CA TYR A 586 44.19 13.55 26.69
C TYR A 586 42.95 14.17 27.34
N SER A 587 43.12 14.79 28.50
CA SER A 587 42.07 15.57 29.16
C SER A 587 42.66 16.83 29.81
N ILE A 588 41.84 17.87 29.93
CA ILE A 588 42.23 19.11 30.61
C ILE A 588 42.51 18.86 32.11
N PRO A 589 41.74 18.04 32.85
CA PRO A 589 42.06 17.70 34.23
C PRO A 589 43.44 17.04 34.38
N GLU A 590 43.78 16.05 33.51
CA GLU A 590 45.08 15.38 33.54
C GLU A 590 46.24 16.38 33.38
N PHE A 591 46.11 17.32 32.44
CA PHE A 591 47.08 18.39 32.25
C PHE A 591 47.16 19.34 33.46
N THR A 592 46.02 19.68 34.06
CA THR A 592 45.95 20.61 35.19
C THR A 592 46.60 20.02 36.43
N GLU A 593 46.32 18.75 36.75
CA GLU A 593 46.98 18.04 37.85
C GLU A 593 48.51 17.96 37.67
N TRP A 594 48.97 17.69 36.44
CA TRP A 594 50.40 17.70 36.14
C TRP A 594 50.99 19.10 36.28
N LYS A 595 50.31 20.12 35.75
CA LYS A 595 50.75 21.51 35.79
C LYS A 595 50.89 22.03 37.22
N ASP A 596 49.92 21.73 38.09
CA ASP A 596 49.90 22.21 39.48
C ASP A 596 50.99 21.56 40.34
N LYS A 597 51.41 20.34 39.98
CA LYS A 597 52.52 19.63 40.61
C LYS A 597 53.89 19.99 40.03
N GLN A 598 53.95 20.79 38.96
CA GLN A 598 55.18 21.05 38.21
C GLN A 598 55.87 22.37 38.63
N PRO A 599 57.01 22.34 39.35
CA PRO A 599 57.65 23.55 39.88
C PRO A 599 58.26 24.47 38.80
N ASN A 600 58.60 23.93 37.62
CA ASN A 600 59.30 24.65 36.54
C ASN A 600 58.45 24.81 35.26
N ILE A 601 57.18 25.19 35.39
CA ILE A 601 56.24 25.28 34.25
C ILE A 601 56.72 26.22 33.12
N LYS A 602 57.48 27.27 33.43
CA LYS A 602 58.02 28.23 32.45
C LYS A 602 59.00 27.61 31.45
N CYS A 603 59.62 26.47 31.80
CA CYS A 603 60.54 25.75 30.92
C CYS A 603 59.82 24.84 29.91
N TRP A 604 58.49 24.71 30.01
CA TRP A 604 57.69 23.87 29.14
C TRP A 604 56.96 24.71 28.09
N LYS A 605 57.07 24.31 26.82
CA LYS A 605 56.25 24.84 25.74
C LYS A 605 54.95 24.04 25.69
N ILE A 606 53.82 24.69 25.97
CA ILE A 606 52.49 24.07 25.95
C ILE A 606 51.83 24.36 24.61
N LYS A 607 51.50 23.29 23.86
CA LYS A 607 50.74 23.37 22.60
C LYS A 607 49.34 22.81 22.83
N TYR A 608 48.33 23.60 22.49
CA TYR A 608 46.92 23.19 22.47
C TYR A 608 46.54 22.76 21.05
N TYR A 609 45.94 21.59 20.90
CA TYR A 609 45.45 21.10 19.61
C TYR A 609 43.98 21.52 19.47
N LYS A 610 43.70 22.40 18.50
CA LYS A 610 42.32 22.90 18.26
C LYS A 610 41.46 21.89 17.50
N GLY A 611 42.08 21.02 16.72
CA GLY A 611 41.43 19.99 15.90
C GLY A 611 42.47 19.13 15.18
N LEU A 612 42.06 17.99 14.62
CA LEU A 612 42.92 17.00 13.97
C LEU A 612 43.71 17.59 12.78
N GLY A 613 43.18 18.63 12.14
CA GLY A 613 43.87 19.36 11.07
C GLY A 613 45.12 20.15 11.52
N THR A 614 45.32 20.35 12.82
CA THR A 614 46.48 21.07 13.38
C THR A 614 47.67 20.17 13.72
N SER A 615 47.47 18.86 13.64
CA SER A 615 48.54 17.87 13.81
C SER A 615 49.33 17.72 12.52
N THR A 616 50.65 17.65 12.66
CA THR A 616 51.57 17.45 11.54
C THR A 616 51.51 16.01 11.03
N SER A 617 51.91 15.78 9.78
CA SER A 617 51.98 14.42 9.22
C SER A 617 52.94 13.52 10.01
N LYS A 618 53.93 14.08 10.72
CA LYS A 618 54.82 13.32 11.61
C LYS A 618 54.05 12.80 12.83
N GLU A 619 53.32 13.68 13.52
CA GLU A 619 52.46 13.31 14.66
C GLU A 619 51.40 12.29 14.24
N ALA A 620 50.83 12.43 13.03
CA ALA A 620 49.90 11.44 12.47
C ALA A 620 50.53 10.03 12.41
N LYS A 621 51.76 9.92 11.92
CA LYS A 621 52.47 8.63 11.84
C LYS A 621 52.77 8.07 13.23
N GLU A 622 53.12 8.93 14.18
CA GLU A 622 53.35 8.55 15.59
C GLU A 622 52.06 7.97 16.21
N TYR A 623 50.92 8.65 16.06
CA TYR A 623 49.64 8.17 16.61
C TYR A 623 49.21 6.82 16.02
N PHE A 624 49.40 6.64 14.71
CA PHE A 624 49.06 5.38 14.04
C PHE A 624 50.06 4.26 14.33
N SER A 625 51.33 4.58 14.66
CA SER A 625 52.30 3.59 15.14
C SER A 625 51.97 3.08 16.54
N ASP A 626 51.39 3.93 17.40
CA ASP A 626 50.86 3.57 18.72
C ASP A 626 49.32 3.48 18.71
N MET A 627 48.80 2.67 17.79
CA MET A 627 47.36 2.46 17.64
C MET A 627 46.72 1.91 18.92
N GLN A 628 47.48 1.18 19.76
CA GLN A 628 46.97 0.59 21.00
C GLN A 628 46.56 1.67 22.02
N ARG A 629 47.27 2.80 22.06
CA ARG A 629 46.93 3.92 22.94
C ARG A 629 45.78 4.78 22.41
N HIS A 630 45.71 4.95 21.09
CA HIS A 630 44.78 5.90 20.44
C HIS A 630 43.44 5.26 20.04
N ARG A 631 43.38 3.93 19.93
CA ARG A 631 42.14 3.20 19.61
C ARG A 631 41.41 2.77 20.88
N ILE A 632 40.23 3.32 21.10
CA ILE A 632 39.34 2.92 22.20
C ILE A 632 38.12 2.19 21.63
N PRO A 633 37.97 0.87 21.86
CA PRO A 633 36.79 0.13 21.45
C PRO A 633 35.60 0.38 22.37
N PHE A 634 34.40 0.50 21.77
CA PHE A 634 33.16 0.49 22.53
C PHE A 634 32.74 -0.94 22.87
N LYS A 635 32.43 -1.20 24.13
CA LYS A 635 31.94 -2.48 24.63
C LYS A 635 30.54 -2.34 25.18
N TYR A 636 29.63 -3.14 24.66
CA TYR A 636 28.26 -3.21 25.18
C TYR A 636 28.24 -3.88 26.56
N ALA A 637 27.70 -3.18 27.55
CA ALA A 637 27.65 -3.59 28.96
C ALA A 637 26.26 -4.06 29.41
N GLY A 638 25.19 -3.80 28.63
CA GLY A 638 23.84 -4.25 28.95
C GLY A 638 22.75 -3.23 28.57
N PRO A 639 21.50 -3.45 29.01
CA PRO A 639 20.34 -2.61 28.64
C PRO A 639 20.51 -1.12 28.98
N ALA A 640 21.31 -0.78 29.99
CA ALA A 640 21.62 0.60 30.37
C ALA A 640 22.31 1.39 29.25
N ASP A 641 23.00 0.72 28.32
CA ASP A 641 23.58 1.33 27.12
C ASP A 641 22.48 1.74 26.13
N ASP A 642 21.52 0.85 25.87
CA ASP A 642 20.40 1.09 24.96
C ASP A 642 19.51 2.23 25.47
N GLU A 643 19.26 2.26 26.79
CA GLU A 643 18.51 3.31 27.47
C GLU A 643 19.22 4.66 27.39
N ALA A 644 20.52 4.71 27.66
CA ALA A 644 21.31 5.93 27.59
C ALA A 644 21.33 6.53 26.18
N ILE A 645 21.51 5.71 25.14
CA ILE A 645 21.45 6.19 23.75
C ILE A 645 20.04 6.69 23.42
N THR A 646 18.99 5.99 23.87
CA THR A 646 17.61 6.39 23.61
C THR A 646 17.25 7.71 24.31
N LEU A 647 17.67 7.90 25.56
CA LEU A 647 17.53 9.13 26.33
C LEU A 647 18.13 10.34 25.57
N ALA A 648 19.35 10.16 25.04
CA ALA A 648 20.08 11.23 24.36
C ALA A 648 19.47 11.64 23.01
N PHE A 649 18.89 10.72 22.23
CA PHE A 649 18.51 10.99 20.84
C PHE A 649 17.00 10.93 20.53
N SER A 650 16.16 10.40 21.43
CA SER A 650 14.71 10.33 21.24
C SER A 650 14.02 11.67 21.54
N LYS A 651 13.15 12.15 20.65
CA LYS A 651 12.31 13.35 20.90
C LYS A 651 11.23 13.12 21.95
N LYS A 652 10.94 11.87 22.32
CA LYS A 652 9.94 11.56 23.36
C LYS A 652 10.49 11.71 24.77
N LYS A 653 11.81 11.85 24.92
CA LYS A 653 12.54 11.84 26.20
C LYS A 653 13.00 13.24 26.63
N ILE A 654 12.23 14.28 26.29
CA ILE A 654 12.62 15.68 26.53
C ILE A 654 12.75 15.96 28.04
N GLU A 655 11.75 15.59 28.83
CA GLU A 655 11.75 15.85 30.27
C GLU A 655 12.86 15.07 30.99
N GLU A 656 13.02 13.79 30.69
CA GLU A 656 14.11 12.96 31.23
C GLU A 656 15.50 13.53 30.87
N ARG A 657 15.65 14.13 29.68
CA ARG A 657 16.91 14.77 29.28
C ARG A 657 17.18 16.05 30.08
N LYS A 658 16.15 16.84 30.41
CA LYS A 658 16.33 18.03 31.27
C LYS A 658 16.80 17.62 32.66
N GLU A 659 16.20 16.58 33.22
CA GLU A 659 16.61 16.03 34.52
C GLU A 659 18.05 15.51 34.47
N TRP A 660 18.41 14.73 33.45
CA TRP A 660 19.76 14.23 33.21
C TRP A 660 20.81 15.37 33.17
N LEU A 661 20.56 16.44 32.42
CA LEU A 661 21.47 17.59 32.34
C LEU A 661 21.58 18.33 33.67
N THR A 662 20.44 18.51 34.37
CA THR A 662 20.39 19.18 35.68
C THR A 662 21.20 18.41 36.72
N ASN A 663 20.99 17.08 36.81
CA ASN A 663 21.70 16.22 37.74
C ASN A 663 23.21 16.24 37.48
N PHE A 664 23.63 16.23 36.21
CA PHE A 664 25.04 16.37 35.87
C PHE A 664 25.63 17.71 36.37
N MET A 665 24.93 18.83 36.15
CA MET A 665 25.39 20.15 36.59
C MET A 665 25.47 20.25 38.12
N VAL A 666 24.49 19.71 38.84
CA VAL A 666 24.47 19.66 40.31
C VAL A 666 25.65 18.83 40.83
N ASN A 667 25.87 17.63 40.29
CA ASN A 667 27.00 16.78 40.68
C ASN A 667 28.35 17.46 40.44
N ARG A 668 28.50 18.14 39.30
CA ARG A 668 29.72 18.90 38.99
C ARG A 668 29.94 20.05 39.97
N ARG A 669 28.88 20.75 40.36
CA ARG A 669 28.94 21.82 41.36
C ARG A 669 29.34 21.29 42.74
N GLN A 670 28.68 20.23 43.21
CA GLN A 670 28.98 19.61 44.50
C GLN A 670 30.44 19.14 44.57
N ARG A 671 30.96 18.51 43.51
CA ARG A 671 32.37 18.10 43.46
C ARG A 671 33.33 19.27 43.62
N ARG A 672 33.07 20.41 42.96
CA ARG A 672 33.88 21.63 43.10
C ARG A 672 33.80 22.19 44.51
N GLU A 673 32.62 22.23 45.12
CA GLU A 673 32.43 22.70 46.50
C GLU A 673 33.17 21.82 47.52
N HIS A 674 33.35 20.53 47.22
CA HIS A 674 34.09 19.56 48.05
C HIS A 674 35.55 19.34 47.64
N ASN A 675 36.12 20.13 46.73
CA ASN A 675 37.48 19.95 46.19
C ASN A 675 37.77 18.52 45.66
N LEU A 676 36.75 17.86 45.13
CA LEU A 676 36.89 16.55 44.48
C LEU A 676 37.33 16.73 43.01
N PRO A 677 38.16 15.83 42.47
CA PRO A 677 38.58 15.89 41.07
C PRO A 677 37.37 15.79 40.12
N GLU A 678 37.46 16.48 38.97
CA GLU A 678 36.45 16.33 37.93
C GLU A 678 36.55 14.92 37.31
N ASP A 679 35.42 14.26 37.09
CA ASP A 679 35.41 13.02 36.32
C ASP A 679 35.72 13.31 34.85
N TYR A 680 36.67 12.57 34.29
CA TYR A 680 36.99 12.58 32.88
C TYR A 680 37.07 11.15 32.33
N LEU A 681 36.75 11.01 31.05
CA LEU A 681 36.63 9.71 30.39
C LEU A 681 37.98 9.10 29.99
N TYR A 682 38.91 9.96 29.57
CA TYR A 682 40.18 9.55 28.97
C TYR A 682 41.34 9.77 29.93
N GLY A 683 41.68 8.72 30.67
CA GLY A 683 42.93 8.64 31.45
C GLY A 683 43.96 7.72 30.78
N GLN A 684 45.14 7.61 31.39
CA GLN A 684 46.22 6.74 30.89
C GLN A 684 45.86 5.25 30.91
N ALA A 685 44.92 4.84 31.78
CA ALA A 685 44.47 3.47 31.92
C ALA A 685 43.28 3.08 31.03
N THR A 686 42.65 4.05 30.33
CA THR A 686 41.44 3.79 29.54
C THR A 686 41.77 2.93 28.31
N LYS A 687 41.25 1.68 28.29
CA LYS A 687 41.46 0.71 27.19
C LYS A 687 40.19 0.32 26.45
N SER A 688 39.02 0.64 26.99
CA SER A 688 37.70 0.42 26.36
C SER A 688 36.66 1.30 27.06
N LEU A 689 35.51 1.50 26.41
CA LEU A 689 34.46 2.40 26.88
C LEU A 689 33.09 1.76 26.70
N SER A 690 32.17 1.92 27.65
CA SER A 690 30.76 1.56 27.46
C SER A 690 29.95 2.71 26.82
N TYR A 691 28.83 2.38 26.17
CA TYR A 691 27.99 3.42 25.56
C TYR A 691 27.32 4.31 26.62
N ASN A 692 26.97 3.75 27.77
CA ASN A 692 26.45 4.49 28.91
C ASN A 692 27.47 5.51 29.44
N GLU A 693 28.73 5.10 29.61
CA GLU A 693 29.79 6.01 30.05
C GLU A 693 30.04 7.13 29.03
N PHE A 694 30.07 6.81 27.74
CA PHE A 694 30.18 7.82 26.69
C PHE A 694 29.06 8.86 26.79
N VAL A 695 27.81 8.41 26.89
CA VAL A 695 26.65 9.32 26.99
C VAL A 695 26.77 10.19 28.25
N ASN A 696 27.01 9.57 29.41
CA ASN A 696 26.94 10.25 30.71
C ASN A 696 28.20 11.02 31.11
N LYS A 697 29.35 10.80 30.46
CA LYS A 697 30.61 11.49 30.80
C LYS A 697 31.14 12.39 29.68
N GLU A 698 30.78 12.14 28.41
CA GLU A 698 31.27 12.94 27.27
C GLU A 698 30.13 13.65 26.52
N LEU A 699 29.10 12.95 26.06
CA LEU A 699 28.00 13.56 25.29
C LEU A 699 27.19 14.59 26.12
N VAL A 700 27.12 14.38 27.43
CA VAL A 700 26.54 15.34 28.38
C VAL A 700 27.25 16.70 28.36
N LEU A 701 28.57 16.71 28.14
CA LEU A 701 29.37 17.93 28.06
C LEU A 701 29.01 18.74 26.82
N PHE A 702 28.80 18.06 25.69
CA PHE A 702 28.27 18.70 24.49
C PHE A 702 26.89 19.31 24.75
N SER A 703 25.97 18.54 25.36
CA SER A 703 24.59 19.00 25.56
C SER A 703 24.53 20.23 26.48
N ASN A 704 25.32 20.24 27.56
CA ASN A 704 25.41 21.41 28.45
C ASN A 704 26.08 22.61 27.76
N SER A 705 27.16 22.40 26.99
CA SER A 705 27.76 23.47 26.20
C SER A 705 26.81 24.01 25.13
N ASP A 706 25.98 23.15 24.53
CA ASP A 706 24.98 23.57 23.56
C ASP A 706 23.93 24.47 24.21
N ASN A 707 23.52 24.15 25.44
CA ASN A 707 22.69 25.04 26.25
C ASN A 707 23.41 26.36 26.57
N GLU A 708 24.65 26.33 27.05
CA GLU A 708 25.43 27.53 27.37
C GLU A 708 25.60 28.47 26.17
N ARG A 709 25.83 27.93 24.97
CA ARG A 709 25.99 28.74 23.75
C ARG A 709 24.67 29.16 23.11
N SER A 710 23.55 28.51 23.46
CA SER A 710 22.24 28.74 22.83
C SER A 710 21.25 29.51 23.69
N ILE A 711 21.33 29.38 25.01
CA ILE A 711 20.45 30.03 25.99
C ILE A 711 21.14 31.31 26.49
N PRO A 712 20.48 32.48 26.45
CA PRO A 712 21.05 33.71 26.97
C PRO A 712 21.15 33.70 28.50
N CYS A 713 22.10 34.46 29.05
CA CYS A 713 22.16 34.68 30.49
C CYS A 713 21.00 35.58 30.94
N LEU A 714 20.45 35.32 32.12
CA LEU A 714 19.36 36.11 32.70
C LEU A 714 19.75 37.57 32.97
N VAL A 715 21.01 37.82 33.32
CA VAL A 715 21.48 39.15 33.76
C VAL A 715 21.62 40.13 32.60
N ASP A 716 22.23 39.70 31.49
CA ASP A 716 22.53 40.57 30.35
C ASP A 716 21.70 40.26 29.10
N GLY A 717 20.95 39.14 29.08
CA GLY A 717 20.19 38.69 27.92
C GLY A 717 21.05 38.20 26.75
N LEU A 718 22.36 38.00 26.95
CA LEU A 718 23.30 37.69 25.87
C LEU A 718 23.75 36.23 25.89
N LYS A 719 23.95 35.68 24.69
CA LYS A 719 24.68 34.42 24.47
C LYS A 719 26.20 34.69 24.48
N PRO A 720 27.04 33.69 24.81
CA PRO A 720 28.49 33.87 24.84
C PRO A 720 29.09 34.48 23.56
N GLY A 721 28.59 34.11 22.37
CA GLY A 721 29.02 34.70 21.11
C GLY A 721 28.75 36.20 21.01
N GLN A 722 27.55 36.63 21.39
CA GLN A 722 27.17 38.05 21.40
C GLN A 722 27.99 38.84 22.42
N ARG A 723 28.20 38.27 23.61
CA ARG A 723 29.03 38.87 24.67
C ARG A 723 30.48 39.09 24.22
N LYS A 724 31.06 38.10 23.52
CA LYS A 724 32.43 38.20 22.97
C LYS A 724 32.55 39.26 21.87
N VAL A 725 31.52 39.41 21.03
CA VAL A 725 31.45 40.49 20.03
C VAL A 725 31.46 41.86 20.72
N LEU A 726 30.54 42.10 21.66
CA LEU A 726 30.47 43.38 22.39
C LEU A 726 31.75 43.66 23.18
N PHE A 727 32.30 42.66 23.86
CA PHE A 727 33.59 42.77 24.55
C PHE A 727 34.70 43.23 23.60
N CYS A 728 34.79 42.66 22.39
CA CYS A 728 35.79 43.06 21.41
C CYS A 728 35.56 44.50 20.92
N CYS A 729 34.30 44.89 20.66
CA CYS A 729 33.97 46.26 20.29
C CYS A 729 34.39 47.26 21.37
N PHE A 730 34.06 46.99 22.63
CA PHE A 730 34.46 47.85 23.76
C PHE A 730 35.99 47.87 23.95
N LYS A 731 36.66 46.73 23.77
CA LYS A 731 38.12 46.63 23.93
C LYS A 731 38.88 47.36 22.82
N ARG A 732 38.40 47.28 21.57
CA ARG A 732 38.98 48.00 20.43
C ARG A 732 38.71 49.50 20.53
N ASN A 733 37.55 49.89 21.06
CA ASN A 733 37.12 51.29 21.21
C ASN A 733 37.21 52.08 19.88
N ASP A 734 36.98 51.40 18.76
CA ASP A 734 36.99 52.00 17.44
C ASP A 734 35.72 52.85 17.25
N LYS A 735 35.87 54.15 17.01
CA LYS A 735 34.74 55.07 16.71
C LYS A 735 34.40 55.14 15.22
N ARG A 736 35.09 54.36 14.38
CA ARG A 736 34.93 54.33 12.92
C ARG A 736 34.32 52.99 12.50
N GLU A 737 33.60 52.98 11.38
CA GLU A 737 33.06 51.76 10.79
C GLU A 737 34.19 50.78 10.41
N VAL A 738 34.00 49.49 10.70
CA VAL A 738 34.95 48.42 10.39
C VAL A 738 34.20 47.33 9.63
N LYS A 739 34.83 46.77 8.59
CA LYS A 739 34.23 45.66 7.85
C LYS A 739 34.01 44.47 8.78
N VAL A 740 32.82 43.87 8.70
CA VAL A 740 32.40 42.74 9.56
C VAL A 740 33.43 41.60 9.57
N ALA A 741 34.04 41.28 8.43
CA ALA A 741 35.08 40.25 8.35
C ALA A 741 36.34 40.57 9.18
N GLN A 742 36.76 41.84 9.23
CA GLN A 742 37.91 42.28 10.03
C GLN A 742 37.58 42.28 11.52
N LEU A 743 36.36 42.71 11.87
CA LEU A 743 35.87 42.66 13.24
C LEU A 743 35.74 41.21 13.72
N ALA A 744 35.24 40.29 12.88
CA ALA A 744 35.17 38.87 13.20
C ALA A 744 36.54 38.23 13.47
N GLY A 745 37.56 38.54 12.65
CA GLY A 745 38.94 38.11 12.91
C GLY A 745 39.46 38.64 14.25
N SER A 746 39.15 39.90 14.58
CA SER A 746 39.52 40.53 15.85
C SER A 746 38.81 39.90 17.05
N VAL A 747 37.52 39.59 16.90
CA VAL A 747 36.75 38.87 17.92
C VAL A 747 37.37 37.50 18.15
N ALA A 748 37.77 36.80 17.08
CA ALA A 748 38.38 35.48 17.19
C ALA A 748 39.70 35.52 17.98
N GLU A 749 40.57 36.47 17.65
CA GLU A 749 41.87 36.66 18.30
C GLU A 749 41.71 37.16 19.75
N MET A 750 41.01 38.27 19.96
CA MET A 750 41.01 38.99 21.25
C MET A 750 40.13 38.33 22.31
N SER A 751 39.15 37.52 21.92
CA SER A 751 38.21 36.86 22.84
C SER A 751 38.45 35.36 23.00
N ALA A 752 39.50 34.81 22.37
CA ALA A 752 39.74 33.37 22.30
C ALA A 752 38.48 32.62 21.80
N TYR A 753 37.95 33.02 20.65
CA TYR A 753 36.80 32.34 20.04
C TYR A 753 37.31 31.18 19.19
N HIS A 754 36.93 29.95 19.55
CA HIS A 754 37.47 28.74 18.94
C HIS A 754 36.62 28.14 17.82
N HIS A 755 35.40 28.66 17.58
CA HIS A 755 34.59 28.23 16.43
C HIS A 755 34.94 29.04 15.17
N GLY A 756 34.76 28.45 13.99
CA GLY A 756 35.11 29.10 12.71
C GLY A 756 34.47 30.49 12.51
N GLU A 757 35.20 31.38 11.83
CA GLU A 757 34.91 32.82 11.65
C GLU A 757 33.55 33.13 10.98
N VAL A 758 32.90 32.13 10.38
CA VAL A 758 31.56 32.21 9.80
C VAL A 758 30.48 32.45 10.87
N ARG A 759 30.60 31.87 12.07
CA ARG A 759 29.59 32.07 13.15
C ARG A 759 29.64 33.47 13.77
N PRO A 760 30.82 34.06 14.07
CA PRO A 760 30.94 35.47 14.44
C PRO A 760 30.28 36.41 13.43
N ASN A 761 30.48 36.21 12.12
CA ASN A 761 29.81 37.00 11.08
C ASN A 761 28.28 36.95 11.18
N GLY A 762 27.70 35.78 11.49
CA GLY A 762 26.25 35.63 11.71
C GLY A 762 25.75 36.27 13.01
N TYR A 763 26.52 36.19 14.10
CA TYR A 763 26.20 36.89 15.35
C TYR A 763 26.32 38.41 15.18
N LEU A 764 27.33 38.89 14.47
CA LEU A 764 27.51 40.30 14.10
C LEU A 764 26.35 40.80 13.23
N GLY A 765 25.95 40.06 12.20
CA GLY A 765 24.79 40.41 11.37
C GLY A 765 23.47 40.47 12.15
N ASN A 766 23.29 39.59 13.14
CA ASN A 766 22.11 39.62 14.01
C ASN A 766 22.20 40.73 15.07
N VAL A 767 23.36 40.99 15.68
CA VAL A 767 23.55 42.10 16.64
C VAL A 767 23.31 43.45 15.95
N VAL A 768 23.80 43.64 14.72
CA VAL A 768 23.54 44.84 13.91
C VAL A 768 22.03 45.00 13.64
N LYS A 769 21.32 43.92 13.28
CA LYS A 769 19.87 43.94 13.06
C LYS A 769 19.04 44.15 14.34
N THR A 770 19.45 43.58 15.47
CA THR A 770 18.71 43.65 16.73
C THR A 770 18.87 45.00 17.44
N PHE A 771 20.03 45.65 17.31
CA PHE A 771 20.31 46.93 17.97
C PHE A 771 20.11 48.17 17.09
N ASN A 772 19.67 48.00 15.83
CA ASN A 772 19.42 49.10 14.90
C ASN A 772 20.60 50.09 14.84
N ILE A 773 21.82 49.54 14.91
CA ILE A 773 23.05 50.34 14.81
C ILE A 773 23.26 50.54 13.31
N PRO A 774 23.19 51.79 12.81
CA PRO A 774 23.27 52.08 11.39
C PRO A 774 24.60 51.61 10.76
#